data_AF-A0AAD3H1L9-F1
#
_entry.id   AF-A0AAD3H1L9-F1
#
_cell.length_a   1.000
_cell.length_b   1.000
_cell.length_c   1.000
_cell.angle_alpha   90.00
_cell.angle_beta   90.00
_cell.angle_gamma   90.00
#
_symmetry.space_group_name_H-M   'P 1'
#
loop_
_entity.id
_entity.type
_entity.pdbx_description
1 polymer ?
#
loop_
_entity_poly.entity_id
_entity_poly.type
_entity_poly.pdbx_seq_one_letter_code
_entity_poly.pdbx_strand_id
1 'polypeptide(L)'
;MGYIVQQILQNIPLDSLLYSPRHFSYHDLRSNKNKPIPALRSLLGLGLNFCLHPSQQTRIDETGLETLKKDFCTRLMFAGKEEDAEEAPDLYIKSKDWEPPDAPAPCMQRLMNFEMELRRNFATPRRHKNAPIQLLAHQLDALTWLKEHPEIVVLHTDKNLGPAIMDRERYLDLAWRDHLSDRYTYQRLTQEEAKTLQNEAIEKLHYFIRNFDTKIGFDNTNFIKRMLQYNFTDSDSDDRGFSWMYLLAKIHKPKLKTRAIISYSGSLLEGLGRWVDKELKKITARLPYIAKDSKSIVVDLRAKRWPAATSIFTMDAVSMYTNIHLGHALPIIMKFLTSHPKGLAIKKAANISVSALEHALELIMSYNLFKFGDCYFLQLAGTAMGAPCAPEWATLYYCIFELDIIPLFPELGFYKRYIDDSLGLWTPLQDNDLQRREEFKRVVSTFGANDQFFKDNPSLKPLQWEVEDFSSSAVFLDLNIHLDVNGICHTSIYEKSLNLYLYIPPHSCHAPGVTKSVIFGMVHRAVTLFSDKTKIPDYLKLCFNRLVRRGHRPSVIKPLFAEAIQKHASGSSCSRASTSSDRPLVFQLPYNPLDPNRKKIQAAFKDCILEPPNEDPWSSLSANDTGAPPNINRLIVCYRRQPSLGTLLAPRKLRFSQDFSISQYYEKYQVMNPAPTT
;
A
#
# COMPACT_ATOMS: atom_id res chain seq x y z
N MET A 1 31.87 26.17 -6.55
CA MET A 1 30.66 25.55 -7.16
C MET A 1 30.39 26.00 -8.60
N GLY A 2 30.66 27.25 -9.00
CA GLY A 2 30.37 27.75 -10.37
C GLY A 2 31.03 27.01 -11.54
N TYR A 3 32.27 26.51 -11.38
CA TYR A 3 32.99 25.77 -12.43
C TYR A 3 32.43 24.35 -12.68
N ILE A 4 31.86 23.73 -11.64
CA ILE A 4 31.23 22.40 -11.72
C ILE A 4 29.87 22.49 -12.40
N VAL A 5 29.13 23.57 -12.18
CA VAL A 5 27.85 23.85 -12.86
C VAL A 5 28.06 24.08 -14.36
N GLN A 6 29.16 24.73 -14.76
CA GLN A 6 29.50 24.97 -16.16
C GLN A 6 29.85 23.68 -16.92
N GLN A 7 30.52 22.72 -16.28
CA GLN A 7 30.81 21.41 -16.88
C GLN A 7 29.58 20.50 -17.01
N ILE A 8 28.59 20.65 -16.11
CA ILE A 8 27.34 19.86 -16.15
C ILE A 8 26.41 20.34 -17.27
N LEU A 9 26.38 21.65 -17.54
CA LEU A 9 25.55 22.24 -18.60
C LEU A 9 26.10 21.98 -20.02
N GLN A 10 27.41 21.75 -20.17
CA GLN A 10 28.06 21.52 -21.47
C GLN A 10 27.88 20.11 -22.05
N ASN A 11 27.28 19.17 -21.32
CA ASN A 11 27.15 17.75 -21.72
C ASN A 11 25.72 17.24 -21.79
N ILE A 12 24.72 18.10 -22.03
CA ILE A 12 23.35 17.64 -22.31
C ILE A 12 23.29 17.26 -23.80
N PRO A 13 23.16 15.98 -24.18
CA PRO A 13 23.01 15.61 -25.59
C PRO A 13 21.79 16.33 -26.18
N LEU A 14 21.91 16.94 -27.36
CA LEU A 14 20.81 17.65 -28.03
C LEU A 14 19.53 16.80 -28.15
N ASP A 15 19.69 15.48 -28.34
CA ASP A 15 18.60 14.50 -28.35
C ASP A 15 17.80 14.43 -27.02
N SER A 16 18.37 14.88 -25.91
CA SER A 16 17.75 14.84 -24.58
C SER A 16 16.78 16.00 -24.35
N LEU A 17 17.00 17.13 -25.02
CA LEU A 17 16.08 18.27 -25.00
C LEU A 17 14.78 17.97 -25.79
N LEU A 18 14.85 17.12 -26.81
CA LEU A 18 13.70 16.73 -27.63
C LEU A 18 12.67 15.83 -26.90
N TYR A 19 13.10 15.09 -25.87
CA TYR A 19 12.28 14.10 -25.14
C TYR A 19 12.17 14.36 -23.63
N SER A 20 12.29 15.61 -23.19
CA SER A 20 11.92 16.00 -21.82
C SER A 20 10.41 15.86 -21.59
N PRO A 21 9.94 15.53 -20.36
CA PRO A 21 8.51 15.55 -20.08
C PRO A 21 7.92 16.90 -20.47
N ARG A 22 6.76 16.90 -21.12
CA ARG A 22 6.07 18.11 -21.56
C ARG A 22 4.83 18.40 -20.72
N HIS A 23 4.34 17.39 -19.99
CA HIS A 23 3.21 17.54 -19.08
C HIS A 23 3.71 17.59 -17.63
N PHE A 24 3.86 18.81 -17.09
CA PHE A 24 4.16 19.06 -15.68
C PHE A 24 2.95 19.70 -15.01
N SER A 25 2.47 19.12 -13.92
CA SER A 25 1.33 19.65 -13.17
C SER A 25 1.40 19.28 -11.69
N TYR A 26 0.85 20.14 -10.85
CA TYR A 26 0.62 19.92 -9.42
C TYR A 26 -0.56 20.82 -8.99
N HIS A 27 -1.12 20.57 -7.80
CA HIS A 27 -2.20 21.39 -7.25
C HIS A 27 -1.66 22.45 -6.29
N ASP A 28 -1.95 23.73 -6.55
CA ASP A 28 -1.59 24.84 -5.65
C ASP A 28 -2.79 25.20 -4.75
N LEU A 29 -2.72 24.75 -3.49
CA LEU A 29 -3.75 24.95 -2.46
C LEU A 29 -3.39 26.09 -1.49
N ARG A 30 -2.37 26.89 -1.80
CA ARG A 30 -2.00 28.06 -0.99
C ARG A 30 -3.07 29.14 -1.05
N SER A 31 -3.17 29.88 0.04
CA SER A 31 -4.12 30.98 0.23
C SER A 31 -3.71 32.20 -0.59
N ASN A 32 -2.40 32.45 -0.71
CA ASN A 32 -1.85 33.49 -1.58
C ASN A 32 -1.13 32.88 -2.80
N LYS A 33 -1.82 32.82 -3.94
CA LYS A 33 -1.29 32.30 -5.20
C LYS A 33 -0.37 33.29 -5.94
N ASN A 34 -0.32 34.56 -5.50
CA ASN A 34 0.39 35.64 -6.19
C ASN A 34 1.89 35.70 -5.85
N LYS A 35 2.39 34.86 -4.92
CA LYS A 35 3.83 34.66 -4.72
C LYS A 35 4.33 33.57 -5.69
N PRO A 36 4.97 33.93 -6.82
CA PRO A 36 5.56 32.94 -7.72
C PRO A 36 6.71 32.25 -6.99
N ILE A 37 6.69 30.92 -6.98
CA ILE A 37 7.81 30.12 -6.49
C ILE A 37 8.50 29.55 -7.74
N PRO A 38 9.79 29.84 -7.96
CA PRO A 38 10.49 29.38 -9.14
C PRO A 38 10.44 27.84 -9.27
N ALA A 39 10.16 27.35 -10.47
CA ALA A 39 10.39 25.95 -10.87
C ALA A 39 9.67 24.82 -10.08
N LEU A 40 8.73 25.11 -9.18
CA LEU A 40 7.95 24.06 -8.50
C LEU A 40 7.18 23.17 -9.49
N ARG A 41 6.62 23.77 -10.54
CA ARG A 41 5.90 23.02 -11.58
C ARG A 41 6.79 21.98 -12.25
N SER A 42 8.01 22.35 -12.61
CA SER A 42 8.97 21.44 -13.24
C SER A 42 9.44 20.34 -12.30
N LEU A 43 9.54 20.58 -10.99
CA LEU A 43 9.93 19.58 -10.00
C LEU A 43 8.76 18.67 -9.60
N LEU A 44 7.70 19.22 -9.01
CA LEU A 44 6.54 18.47 -8.53
C LEU A 44 5.78 17.81 -9.68
N GLY A 45 5.82 18.39 -10.87
CA GLY A 45 5.29 17.78 -12.09
C GLY A 45 6.01 16.50 -12.51
N LEU A 46 7.17 16.14 -11.96
CA LEU A 46 7.75 14.81 -12.12
C LEU A 46 6.94 13.73 -11.38
N GLY A 47 6.14 14.14 -10.39
CA GLY A 47 5.35 13.28 -9.51
C GLY A 47 6.14 12.84 -8.27
N LEU A 48 5.46 12.67 -7.14
CA LEU A 48 6.10 12.32 -5.87
C LEU A 48 6.77 10.93 -5.89
N ASN A 49 6.39 10.05 -6.80
CA ASN A 49 7.06 8.76 -6.98
C ASN A 49 8.38 8.85 -7.75
N PHE A 50 8.75 10.02 -8.28
CA PHE A 50 10.02 10.20 -9.00
C PHE A 50 11.21 9.96 -8.06
N CYS A 51 12.05 8.99 -8.41
CA CYS A 51 13.27 8.64 -7.68
C CYS A 51 14.48 9.36 -8.24
N LEU A 52 15.30 9.91 -7.34
CA LEU A 52 16.54 10.62 -7.69
C LEU A 52 17.65 9.64 -8.05
N HIS A 53 18.54 10.06 -8.94
CA HIS A 53 19.77 9.33 -9.23
C HIS A 53 20.82 9.61 -8.16
N PRO A 54 21.53 8.57 -7.66
CA PRO A 54 22.74 8.77 -6.88
C PRO A 54 23.76 9.61 -7.67
N SER A 55 24.49 10.50 -6.99
CA SER A 55 25.51 11.35 -7.62
C SER A 55 26.75 10.57 -8.05
N GLN A 56 26.95 9.38 -7.51
CA GLN A 56 28.11 8.53 -7.75
C GLN A 56 27.70 7.06 -7.79
N GLN A 57 28.58 6.23 -8.35
CA GLN A 57 28.47 4.78 -8.23
C GLN A 57 28.45 4.40 -6.75
N THR A 58 27.59 3.46 -6.38
CA THR A 58 27.51 3.01 -5.00
C THR A 58 28.67 2.06 -4.74
N ARG A 59 29.39 2.23 -3.63
CA ARG A 59 30.21 1.13 -3.10
C ARG A 59 29.29 -0.06 -2.87
N ILE A 60 29.83 -1.26 -2.97
CA ILE A 60 29.03 -2.45 -2.69
C ILE A 60 28.41 -2.34 -1.29
N ASP A 61 27.15 -2.71 -1.21
CA ASP A 61 26.37 -2.67 0.02
C ASP A 61 26.85 -3.82 0.93
N GLU A 62 27.74 -3.52 1.87
CA GLU A 62 28.32 -4.50 2.80
C GLU A 62 27.25 -5.24 3.60
N THR A 63 26.23 -4.51 4.07
CA THR A 63 25.10 -5.10 4.79
C THR A 63 24.30 -6.06 3.88
N GLY A 64 24.21 -5.74 2.59
CA GLY A 64 23.66 -6.62 1.57
C GLY A 64 24.47 -7.89 1.37
N LEU A 65 25.81 -7.79 1.37
CA LEU A 65 26.71 -8.95 1.29
C LEU A 65 26.62 -9.84 2.52
N GLU A 66 26.63 -9.27 3.72
CA GLU A 66 26.44 -10.00 4.98
C GLU A 66 25.11 -10.77 4.98
N THR A 67 24.03 -10.10 4.54
CA THR A 67 22.72 -10.74 4.41
C THR A 67 22.73 -11.87 3.38
N LEU A 68 23.46 -11.71 2.28
CA LEU A 68 23.62 -12.74 1.25
C LEU A 68 24.40 -13.95 1.77
N LYS A 69 25.53 -13.72 2.44
CA LYS A 69 26.36 -14.74 3.08
C LYS A 69 25.53 -15.54 4.09
N LYS A 70 24.76 -14.85 4.93
CA LYS A 70 23.86 -15.49 5.90
C LYS A 70 22.81 -16.37 5.20
N ASP A 71 22.17 -15.89 4.14
CA ASP A 71 21.17 -16.67 3.38
C ASP A 71 21.82 -17.89 2.70
N PHE A 72 23.03 -17.73 2.16
CA PHE A 72 23.82 -18.79 1.56
C PHE A 72 24.15 -19.89 2.57
N CYS A 73 24.78 -19.55 3.70
CA CYS A 73 25.12 -20.52 4.75
C CYS A 73 23.88 -21.21 5.32
N THR A 74 22.79 -20.46 5.53
CA THR A 74 21.52 -21.04 6.01
C THR A 74 21.01 -22.11 5.03
N ARG A 75 20.99 -21.82 3.73
CA ARG A 75 20.50 -22.80 2.73
C ARG A 75 21.36 -24.06 2.68
N LEU A 76 22.68 -23.92 2.78
CA LEU A 76 23.60 -25.06 2.78
C LEU A 76 23.43 -25.91 4.05
N MET A 77 23.25 -25.28 5.21
CA MET A 77 22.93 -25.97 6.48
C MET A 77 21.68 -26.84 6.39
N PHE A 78 20.65 -26.38 5.67
CA PHE A 78 19.39 -27.12 5.48
C PHE A 78 19.32 -27.92 4.18
N ALA A 79 20.41 -28.02 3.41
CA ALA A 79 20.45 -28.81 2.19
C ALA A 79 20.23 -30.31 2.47
N GLY A 80 19.44 -30.97 1.61
CA GLY A 80 19.10 -32.39 1.74
C GLY A 80 18.05 -32.71 2.80
N LYS A 81 17.58 -31.72 3.58
CA LYS A 81 16.40 -31.89 4.43
C LYS A 81 15.14 -31.73 3.59
N GLU A 82 14.18 -32.62 3.78
CA GLU A 82 12.83 -32.41 3.25
C GLU A 82 12.30 -31.11 3.87
N GLU A 83 11.83 -30.21 3.01
CA GLU A 83 11.07 -29.06 3.49
C GLU A 83 9.74 -29.62 4.01
N ASP A 84 9.36 -29.26 5.23
CA ASP A 84 7.98 -29.45 5.65
C ASP A 84 7.10 -28.84 4.55
N ALA A 85 6.15 -29.61 4.03
CA ALA A 85 5.29 -29.19 2.92
C ALA A 85 4.38 -27.99 3.28
N GLU A 86 4.54 -27.42 4.47
CA GLU A 86 3.91 -26.19 4.90
C GLU A 86 4.54 -25.00 4.16
N GLU A 87 3.72 -24.26 3.41
CA GLU A 87 4.13 -23.03 2.73
C GLU A 87 4.87 -22.10 3.71
N ALA A 88 5.98 -21.51 3.26
CA ALA A 88 6.75 -20.56 4.06
C ALA A 88 5.81 -19.53 4.72
N PRO A 89 5.98 -19.24 6.03
CA PRO A 89 4.99 -18.47 6.77
C PRO A 89 4.83 -17.07 6.18
N ASP A 90 3.58 -16.68 5.86
CA ASP A 90 3.23 -15.33 5.36
C ASP A 90 3.76 -14.19 6.25
N LEU A 91 3.94 -14.49 7.54
CA LEU A 91 4.39 -13.56 8.57
C LEU A 91 5.73 -14.04 9.12
N TYR A 92 6.80 -13.40 8.66
CA TYR A 92 8.15 -13.77 9.06
C TYR A 92 9.05 -12.55 9.18
N ILE A 93 9.90 -12.56 10.21
CA ILE A 93 10.98 -11.60 10.43
C ILE A 93 12.23 -12.41 10.77
N LYS A 94 13.32 -12.14 10.04
CA LYS A 94 14.61 -12.78 10.28
C LYS A 94 15.10 -12.46 11.70
N SER A 95 15.61 -13.48 12.39
CA SER A 95 16.26 -13.27 13.69
C SER A 95 17.54 -12.44 13.51
N LYS A 96 17.75 -11.44 14.36
CA LYS A 96 19.00 -10.66 14.40
C LYS A 96 20.11 -11.44 15.11
N ASP A 97 19.77 -12.23 16.11
CA ASP A 97 20.74 -12.83 17.04
C ASP A 97 21.19 -14.23 16.64
N TRP A 98 20.51 -14.85 15.67
CA TRP A 98 20.88 -16.18 15.18
C TRP A 98 21.70 -16.07 13.90
N GLU A 99 22.87 -16.69 13.88
CA GLU A 99 23.73 -16.85 12.71
C GLU A 99 23.90 -18.34 12.38
N PRO A 100 23.84 -18.73 11.10
CA PRO A 100 24.18 -20.08 10.68
C PRO A 100 25.69 -20.34 10.88
N PRO A 101 26.10 -21.61 11.08
CA PRO A 101 27.51 -21.96 10.98
C PRO A 101 28.05 -21.66 9.57
N ASP A 102 29.36 -21.45 9.46
CA ASP A 102 30.00 -21.33 8.16
C ASP A 102 29.79 -22.62 7.33
N ALA A 103 29.57 -22.45 6.03
CA ALA A 103 29.46 -23.58 5.12
C ALA A 103 30.82 -24.30 4.97
N PRO A 104 30.85 -25.52 4.39
CA PRO A 104 32.10 -26.22 4.12
C PRO A 104 33.09 -25.36 3.33
N ALA A 105 34.39 -25.53 3.61
CA ALA A 105 35.45 -24.68 3.08
C ALA A 105 35.41 -24.47 1.55
N PRO A 106 35.15 -25.49 0.71
CA PRO A 106 35.02 -25.29 -0.74
C PRO A 106 33.88 -24.33 -1.12
N CYS A 107 32.73 -24.44 -0.45
CA CYS A 107 31.59 -23.56 -0.68
C CYS A 107 31.88 -22.12 -0.23
N MET A 108 32.54 -21.97 0.92
CA MET A 108 32.93 -20.65 1.44
C MET A 108 33.99 -19.99 0.57
N GLN A 109 34.96 -20.73 0.03
CA GLN A 109 35.97 -20.20 -0.87
C GLN A 109 35.33 -19.63 -2.15
N ARG A 110 34.34 -20.33 -2.71
CA ARG A 110 33.56 -19.83 -3.85
C ARG A 110 32.80 -18.55 -3.52
N LEU A 111 32.15 -18.51 -2.36
CA LEU A 111 31.45 -17.31 -1.90
C LEU A 111 32.42 -16.13 -1.74
N MET A 112 33.59 -16.34 -1.14
CA MET A 112 34.63 -15.31 -1.03
C MET A 112 35.13 -14.83 -2.40
N ASN A 113 35.34 -15.74 -3.35
CA ASN A 113 35.71 -15.40 -4.73
C ASN A 113 34.64 -14.53 -5.39
N PHE A 114 33.37 -14.89 -5.20
CA PHE A 114 32.24 -14.11 -5.68
C PHE A 114 32.18 -12.71 -5.04
N GLU A 115 32.33 -12.60 -3.72
CA GLU A 115 32.36 -11.32 -3.01
C GLU A 115 33.51 -10.42 -3.49
N MET A 116 34.71 -10.99 -3.67
CA MET A 116 35.85 -10.26 -4.24
C MET A 116 35.55 -9.76 -5.65
N GLU A 117 34.97 -10.60 -6.50
CA GLU A 117 34.62 -10.24 -7.87
C GLU A 117 33.53 -9.15 -7.90
N LEU A 118 32.55 -9.21 -6.98
CA LEU A 118 31.59 -8.12 -6.81
C LEU A 118 32.29 -6.83 -6.37
N ARG A 119 33.15 -6.87 -5.35
CA ARG A 119 33.92 -5.69 -4.90
C ARG A 119 34.70 -5.05 -6.05
N ARG A 120 35.36 -5.85 -6.90
CA ARG A 120 36.05 -5.38 -8.11
C ARG A 120 35.10 -4.74 -9.12
N ASN A 121 33.97 -5.39 -9.38
CA ASN A 121 32.95 -4.92 -10.31
C ASN A 121 32.31 -3.59 -9.88
N PHE A 122 32.15 -3.38 -8.57
CA PHE A 122 31.61 -2.14 -7.99
C PHE A 122 32.71 -1.08 -7.77
N ALA A 123 33.98 -1.46 -7.61
CA ALA A 123 35.10 -0.52 -7.47
C ALA A 123 35.52 0.14 -8.79
N THR A 124 35.28 -0.53 -9.93
CA THR A 124 35.67 -0.01 -11.24
C THR A 124 34.78 1.18 -11.63
N PRO A 125 35.29 2.43 -11.68
CA PRO A 125 34.47 3.60 -11.96
C PRO A 125 33.97 3.52 -13.41
N ARG A 126 32.67 3.32 -13.59
CA ARG A 126 32.09 3.40 -14.92
C ARG A 126 31.84 4.86 -15.26
N ARG A 127 32.75 5.45 -16.04
CA ARG A 127 32.45 6.67 -16.80
C ARG A 127 31.38 6.34 -17.84
N HIS A 128 30.12 6.37 -17.45
CA HIS A 128 29.04 6.41 -18.42
C HIS A 128 29.18 7.72 -19.19
N LYS A 129 29.49 7.65 -20.50
CA LYS A 129 29.44 8.79 -21.42
C LYS A 129 28.08 9.51 -21.38
N ASN A 130 27.04 8.83 -20.88
CA ASN A 130 25.69 9.32 -20.64
C ASN A 130 25.32 9.09 -19.15
N ALA A 131 25.98 9.78 -18.23
CA ALA A 131 25.54 9.78 -16.83
C ALA A 131 24.04 10.14 -16.80
N PRO A 132 23.20 9.39 -16.05
CA PRO A 132 21.77 9.62 -16.07
C PRO A 132 21.47 11.04 -15.59
N ILE A 133 20.58 11.71 -16.32
CA ILE A 133 20.18 13.08 -16.05
C ILE A 133 19.59 13.13 -14.64
N GLN A 134 20.24 13.89 -13.76
CA GLN A 134 19.72 14.23 -12.43
C GLN A 134 18.50 15.17 -12.58
N LEU A 135 18.08 15.78 -11.48
CA LEU A 135 17.25 16.98 -11.58
C LEU A 135 18.02 18.06 -12.37
N LEU A 136 17.31 18.79 -13.23
CA LEU A 136 17.84 20.00 -13.87
C LEU A 136 18.19 21.03 -12.79
N ALA A 137 19.12 21.96 -13.05
CA ALA A 137 19.57 22.94 -12.07
C ALA A 137 18.39 23.66 -11.37
N HIS A 138 17.44 24.18 -12.14
CA HIS A 138 16.24 24.82 -11.60
C HIS A 138 15.32 23.89 -10.79
N GLN A 139 15.31 22.58 -11.07
CA GLN A 139 14.56 21.59 -10.28
C GLN A 139 15.28 21.28 -8.96
N LEU A 140 16.62 21.27 -8.96
CA LEU A 140 17.41 21.12 -7.75
C LEU A 140 17.27 22.35 -6.86
N ASP A 141 17.32 23.55 -7.44
CA ASP A 141 17.08 24.81 -6.73
C ASP A 141 15.69 24.80 -6.10
N ALA A 142 14.65 24.37 -6.84
CA ALA A 142 13.30 24.22 -6.30
C ALA A 142 13.21 23.18 -5.17
N LEU A 143 13.97 22.09 -5.24
CA LEU A 143 14.00 21.06 -4.20
C LEU A 143 14.66 21.59 -2.93
N THR A 144 15.79 22.28 -3.05
CA THR A 144 16.49 22.93 -1.95
C THR A 144 15.62 24.02 -1.32
N TRP A 145 15.02 24.86 -2.16
CA TRP A 145 14.11 25.92 -1.73
C TRP A 145 12.94 25.34 -0.90
N LEU A 146 12.28 24.28 -1.35
CA LEU A 146 11.20 23.63 -0.58
C LEU A 146 11.65 23.08 0.78
N LYS A 147 12.91 22.66 0.91
CA LYS A 147 13.46 22.19 2.19
C LYS A 147 13.76 23.34 3.15
N GLU A 148 14.12 24.50 2.61
CA GLU A 148 14.45 25.71 3.37
C GLU A 148 13.23 26.57 3.72
N HIS A 149 12.07 26.30 3.12
CA HIS A 149 10.82 27.06 3.29
C HIS A 149 9.77 26.21 4.02
N PRO A 150 9.90 26.04 5.36
CA PRO A 150 9.02 25.18 6.13
C PRO A 150 7.56 25.66 6.12
N GLU A 151 7.29 26.94 5.84
CA GLU A 151 5.93 27.48 5.75
C GLU A 151 5.08 26.84 4.63
N ILE A 152 5.68 26.04 3.75
CA ILE A 152 4.97 25.27 2.72
C ILE A 152 5.08 23.78 3.01
N VAL A 153 3.94 23.09 2.93
CA VAL A 153 3.85 21.63 3.05
C VAL A 153 3.55 21.05 1.67
N VAL A 154 4.36 20.07 1.26
CA VAL A 154 4.06 19.21 0.11
C VAL A 154 3.29 18.01 0.63
N LEU A 155 2.16 17.70 0.02
CA LEU A 155 1.30 16.60 0.44
C LEU A 155 0.76 15.80 -0.74
N HIS A 156 0.39 14.56 -0.44
CA HIS A 156 -0.33 13.71 -1.36
C HIS A 156 -1.81 14.12 -1.43
N THR A 157 -2.40 14.02 -2.61
CA THR A 157 -3.85 14.14 -2.78
C THR A 157 -4.52 12.78 -2.65
N ASP A 158 -5.74 12.79 -2.12
CA ASP A 158 -6.57 11.59 -2.01
C ASP A 158 -6.94 11.05 -3.40
N LYS A 159 -7.18 9.73 -3.51
CA LYS A 159 -7.47 9.03 -4.78
C LYS A 159 -6.39 9.21 -5.87
N ASN A 160 -5.14 9.49 -5.47
CA ASN A 160 -3.95 9.57 -6.32
C ASN A 160 -4.02 10.62 -7.44
N LEU A 161 -4.51 11.83 -7.13
CA LEU A 161 -4.68 12.93 -8.09
C LEU A 161 -3.42 13.79 -8.29
N GLY A 162 -2.26 13.31 -7.83
CA GLY A 162 -0.96 13.98 -7.94
C GLY A 162 -0.54 14.78 -6.69
N PRO A 163 0.59 15.48 -6.74
CA PRO A 163 1.08 16.31 -5.64
C PRO A 163 0.24 17.57 -5.44
N ALA A 164 0.17 18.03 -4.20
CA ALA A 164 -0.29 19.36 -3.85
C ALA A 164 0.73 20.09 -2.99
N ILE A 165 0.67 21.42 -3.00
CA ILE A 165 1.32 22.28 -2.01
C ILE A 165 0.25 23.07 -1.23
N MET A 166 0.53 23.35 0.03
CA MET A 166 -0.36 24.10 0.93
C MET A 166 0.46 24.92 1.93
N ASP A 167 -0.07 26.06 2.36
CA ASP A 167 0.52 26.79 3.49
C ASP A 167 0.47 25.91 4.75
N ARG A 168 1.55 25.89 5.53
CA ARG A 168 1.65 25.08 6.77
C ARG A 168 0.56 25.44 7.76
N GLU A 169 0.29 26.73 7.95
CA GLU A 169 -0.76 27.20 8.85
C GLU A 169 -2.13 26.65 8.45
N ARG A 170 -2.47 26.69 7.16
CA ARG A 170 -3.69 26.11 6.63
C ARG A 170 -3.74 24.58 6.81
N TYR A 171 -2.61 23.90 6.63
CA TYR A 171 -2.52 22.46 6.86
C TYR A 171 -2.80 22.11 8.33
N LEU A 172 -2.27 22.89 9.28
CA LEU A 172 -2.50 22.73 10.72
C LEU A 172 -3.95 23.06 11.09
N ASP A 173 -4.53 24.13 10.54
CA ASP A 173 -5.95 24.47 10.73
C ASP A 173 -6.86 23.33 10.28
N LEU A 174 -6.63 22.78 9.08
CA LEU A 174 -7.40 21.65 8.57
C LEU A 174 -7.22 20.39 9.42
N ALA A 175 -6.00 20.11 9.90
CA ALA A 175 -5.76 18.96 10.79
C ALA A 175 -6.56 19.09 12.09
N TRP A 176 -6.58 20.29 12.65
CA TRP A 176 -7.28 20.57 13.89
C TRP A 176 -8.79 20.57 13.69
N ARG A 177 -9.29 21.47 12.86
CA ARG A 177 -10.72 21.72 12.63
C ARG A 177 -11.45 20.52 12.03
N ASP A 178 -10.83 19.80 11.10
CA ASP A 178 -11.51 18.69 10.41
C ASP A 178 -11.39 17.36 11.20
N HIS A 179 -10.44 17.23 12.14
CA HIS A 179 -10.17 15.96 12.85
C HIS A 179 -9.93 16.14 14.35
N LEU A 180 -8.82 16.76 14.76
CA LEU A 180 -8.32 16.69 16.15
C LEU A 180 -9.13 17.53 17.17
N SER A 181 -9.98 18.45 16.71
CA SER A 181 -10.89 19.19 17.59
C SER A 181 -12.09 18.36 18.07
N ASP A 182 -12.34 17.21 17.43
CA ASP A 182 -13.41 16.30 17.82
C ASP A 182 -13.00 15.50 19.06
N ARG A 183 -13.39 16.01 20.24
CA ARG A 183 -13.11 15.39 21.55
C ARG A 183 -13.81 14.05 21.77
N TYR A 184 -14.80 13.74 20.94
CA TYR A 184 -15.48 12.46 20.98
C TYR A 184 -14.62 11.38 20.28
N THR A 185 -14.00 11.72 19.16
CA THR A 185 -13.15 10.77 18.41
C THR A 185 -11.72 10.73 18.96
N TYR A 186 -11.17 11.86 19.41
CA TYR A 186 -9.77 11.97 19.82
C TYR A 186 -9.61 12.62 21.19
N GLN A 187 -8.71 12.06 21.98
CA GLN A 187 -8.21 12.65 23.21
C GLN A 187 -6.77 13.11 23.01
N ARG A 188 -6.49 14.38 23.30
CA ARG A 188 -5.11 14.86 23.42
C ARG A 188 -4.53 14.40 24.75
N LEU A 189 -3.28 13.97 24.72
CA LEU A 189 -2.53 13.48 25.87
C LEU A 189 -1.30 14.34 26.12
N THR A 190 -0.89 14.42 27.38
CA THR A 190 0.46 14.80 27.77
C THR A 190 1.45 13.69 27.39
N GLN A 191 2.75 14.01 27.36
CA GLN A 191 3.78 13.01 27.08
C GLN A 191 3.80 11.89 28.14
N GLU A 192 3.52 12.22 29.41
CA GLU A 192 3.50 11.26 30.52
C GLU A 192 2.29 10.31 30.42
N GLU A 193 1.10 10.83 30.11
CA GLU A 193 -0.09 10.02 29.86
C GLU A 193 0.10 9.09 28.66
N ALA A 194 0.68 9.61 27.57
CA ALA A 194 0.94 8.82 26.37
C ALA A 194 1.95 7.69 26.64
N LYS A 195 3.01 7.95 27.42
CA LYS A 195 3.97 6.91 27.85
C LYS A 195 3.32 5.88 28.77
N THR A 196 2.45 6.32 29.68
CA THR A 196 1.70 5.42 30.58
C THR A 196 0.81 4.47 29.79
N LEU A 197 0.00 4.99 28.86
CA LEU A 197 -0.87 4.17 28.01
C LEU A 197 -0.08 3.26 27.06
N GLN A 198 1.08 3.72 26.57
CA GLN A 198 1.97 2.88 25.76
C GLN A 198 2.51 1.70 26.58
N ASN A 199 2.93 1.93 27.82
CA ASN A 199 3.39 0.87 28.72
C ASN A 199 2.27 -0.13 29.04
N GLU A 200 1.05 0.36 29.30
CA GLU A 200 -0.12 -0.51 29.48
C GLU A 200 -0.39 -1.38 28.24
N ALA A 201 -0.30 -0.79 27.04
CA ALA A 201 -0.46 -1.54 25.80
C ALA A 201 0.65 -2.60 25.60
N ILE A 202 1.90 -2.30 26.00
CA ILE A 202 3.00 -3.26 26.00
C ILE A 202 2.69 -4.41 26.95
N GLU A 203 2.26 -4.14 28.18
CA GLU A 203 1.90 -5.18 29.16
C GLU A 203 0.76 -6.07 28.65
N LYS A 204 -0.28 -5.48 28.05
CA LYS A 204 -1.38 -6.22 27.41
C LYS A 204 -0.92 -7.06 26.22
N LEU A 205 0.01 -6.56 25.41
CA LEU A 205 0.60 -7.33 24.31
C LEU A 205 1.44 -8.51 24.85
N HIS A 206 2.22 -8.30 25.90
CA HIS A 206 2.98 -9.37 26.56
C HIS A 206 2.06 -10.42 27.19
N TYR A 207 0.96 -9.99 27.81
CA TYR A 207 -0.10 -10.87 28.29
C TYR A 207 -0.70 -11.69 27.15
N PHE A 208 -1.05 -11.05 26.03
CA PHE A 208 -1.58 -11.72 24.84
C PHE A 208 -0.61 -12.80 24.35
N ILE A 209 0.66 -12.43 24.17
CA ILE A 209 1.71 -13.35 23.73
C ILE A 209 1.83 -14.56 24.67
N ARG A 210 1.78 -14.35 25.99
CA ARG A 210 1.93 -15.43 26.98
C ARG A 210 0.74 -16.39 27.00
N ASN A 211 -0.48 -15.85 26.94
CA ASN A 211 -1.70 -16.64 27.15
C ASN A 211 -2.25 -17.28 25.87
N PHE A 212 -1.87 -16.75 24.70
CA PHE A 212 -2.37 -17.24 23.41
C PHE A 212 -1.29 -17.91 22.55
N ASP A 213 -0.06 -18.06 23.05
CA ASP A 213 1.07 -18.68 22.31
C ASP A 213 0.69 -20.02 21.66
N THR A 214 0.16 -20.94 22.46
CA THR A 214 -0.25 -22.28 22.01
C THR A 214 -1.45 -22.25 21.05
N LYS A 215 -2.27 -21.20 21.11
CA LYS A 215 -3.49 -21.03 20.29
C LYS A 215 -3.19 -20.42 18.93
N ILE A 216 -2.19 -19.54 18.84
CA ILE A 216 -1.82 -18.86 17.60
C ILE A 216 -0.64 -19.54 16.90
N GLY A 217 0.11 -20.39 17.61
CA GLY A 217 1.23 -21.14 17.09
C GLY A 217 2.56 -20.40 17.20
N PHE A 218 3.64 -21.16 17.31
CA PHE A 218 5.00 -20.68 17.58
C PHE A 218 5.48 -19.62 16.58
N ASP A 219 5.22 -19.81 15.28
CA ASP A 219 5.69 -18.88 14.24
C ASP A 219 5.00 -17.52 14.33
N ASN A 220 3.67 -17.50 14.54
CA ASN A 220 2.92 -16.26 14.71
C ASN A 220 3.35 -15.53 15.99
N THR A 221 3.56 -16.26 17.09
CA THR A 221 4.07 -15.66 18.32
C THR A 221 5.44 -15.04 18.13
N ASN A 222 6.37 -15.77 17.49
CA ASN A 222 7.72 -15.26 17.22
C ASN A 222 7.71 -14.07 16.27
N PHE A 223 6.85 -14.08 15.26
CA PHE A 223 6.65 -12.94 14.38
C PHE A 223 6.25 -11.69 15.17
N ILE A 224 5.24 -11.79 16.04
CA ILE A 224 4.78 -10.66 16.87
C ILE A 224 5.90 -10.17 17.81
N LYS A 225 6.59 -11.10 18.50
CA LYS A 225 7.72 -10.78 19.38
C LYS A 225 8.87 -10.07 18.65
N ARG A 226 9.27 -10.58 17.48
CA ARG A 226 10.35 -10.00 16.68
C ARG A 226 9.98 -8.65 16.09
N MET A 227 8.71 -8.47 15.68
CA MET A 227 8.23 -7.18 15.19
C MET A 227 8.27 -6.13 16.30
N LEU A 228 7.84 -6.51 17.51
CA LEU A 228 7.94 -5.64 18.69
C LEU A 228 9.39 -5.23 18.95
N GLN A 229 10.32 -6.18 18.98
CA GLN A 229 11.75 -5.87 19.17
C GLN A 229 12.27 -4.95 18.05
N TYR A 230 11.95 -5.25 16.79
CA TYR A 230 12.38 -4.45 15.64
C TYR A 230 11.88 -3.01 15.74
N ASN A 231 10.61 -2.80 16.05
CA ASN A 231 10.00 -1.47 16.14
C ASN A 231 10.53 -0.63 17.32
N PHE A 232 11.17 -1.27 18.31
CA PHE A 232 11.76 -0.61 19.48
C PHE A 232 13.30 -0.48 19.42
N THR A 233 13.94 -0.93 18.31
CA THR A 233 15.42 -0.84 18.14
C THR A 233 15.95 0.51 17.62
N ASP A 234 15.08 1.43 17.21
CA ASP A 234 15.48 2.76 16.73
C ASP A 234 15.88 3.70 17.89
N SER A 235 16.97 4.45 17.72
CA SER A 235 17.70 5.16 18.79
C SER A 235 17.10 6.49 19.29
N ASP A 236 15.96 6.94 18.75
CA ASP A 236 15.29 8.19 19.16
C ASP A 236 14.27 7.90 20.28
N SER A 237 14.64 8.18 21.54
CA SER A 237 13.98 7.62 22.74
C SER A 237 12.48 7.95 22.89
N ASP A 238 12.03 9.12 22.44
CA ASP A 238 10.68 9.67 22.68
C ASP A 238 9.65 9.39 21.57
N ASP A 239 10.08 8.86 20.43
CA ASP A 239 9.25 8.57 19.25
C ASP A 239 8.96 7.06 19.07
N ARG A 240 9.56 6.21 19.92
CA ARG A 240 9.51 4.74 19.76
C ARG A 240 8.10 4.21 19.90
N GLY A 241 7.71 3.30 19.01
CA GLY A 241 6.44 2.57 19.09
C GLY A 241 5.18 3.39 18.82
N PHE A 242 5.25 4.70 18.60
CA PHE A 242 4.08 5.52 18.26
C PHE A 242 3.78 5.51 16.76
N SER A 243 2.49 5.47 16.43
CA SER A 243 2.01 5.74 15.08
C SER A 243 2.07 7.24 14.75
N TRP A 244 2.06 7.61 13.47
CA TRP A 244 2.16 9.02 13.03
C TRP A 244 1.01 9.44 12.14
N MET A 245 0.35 10.55 12.48
CA MET A 245 -0.71 11.14 11.66
C MET A 245 -0.14 12.06 10.58
N TYR A 246 -0.69 11.96 9.36
CA TYR A 246 -0.52 12.95 8.28
C TYR A 246 -1.82 13.08 7.48
N LEU A 247 -1.96 14.16 6.70
CA LEU A 247 -3.17 14.44 5.93
C LEU A 247 -2.97 14.19 4.44
N LEU A 248 -4.05 13.75 3.79
CA LEU A 248 -4.23 13.82 2.34
C LEU A 248 -5.28 14.87 1.97
N ALA A 249 -5.05 15.62 0.90
CA ALA A 249 -6.03 16.59 0.40
C ALA A 249 -7.10 15.92 -0.47
N LYS A 250 -8.38 16.02 -0.08
CA LYS A 250 -9.54 15.57 -0.88
C LYS A 250 -9.98 16.67 -1.84
N ILE A 251 -9.15 16.98 -2.82
CA ILE A 251 -9.37 18.07 -3.78
C ILE A 251 -10.55 17.83 -4.76
N HIS A 252 -11.08 16.61 -4.79
CA HIS A 252 -12.20 16.23 -5.66
C HIS A 252 -13.57 16.52 -5.03
N LYS A 253 -13.61 17.03 -3.80
CA LYS A 253 -14.85 17.46 -3.14
C LYS A 253 -15.08 18.96 -3.41
N PRO A 254 -16.35 19.42 -3.51
CA PRO A 254 -16.66 20.82 -3.83
C PRO A 254 -16.01 21.83 -2.87
N LYS A 255 -15.99 21.48 -1.58
CA LYS A 255 -15.20 22.16 -0.56
C LYS A 255 -14.00 21.28 -0.23
N LEU A 256 -12.81 21.89 -0.09
CA LEU A 256 -11.61 21.20 0.30
C LEU A 256 -11.83 20.50 1.65
N LYS A 257 -11.75 19.17 1.64
CA LYS A 257 -11.71 18.33 2.84
C LYS A 257 -10.36 17.65 2.93
N THR A 258 -10.05 17.09 4.09
CA THR A 258 -8.83 16.31 4.31
C THR A 258 -9.15 14.86 4.73
N ARG A 259 -8.17 13.97 4.60
CA ARG A 259 -8.21 12.61 5.16
C ARG A 259 -7.01 12.45 6.08
N ALA A 260 -7.25 12.25 7.37
CA ALA A 260 -6.20 11.84 8.29
C ALA A 260 -5.82 10.38 8.00
N ILE A 261 -4.51 10.10 7.97
CA ILE A 261 -3.94 8.77 7.90
C ILE A 261 -3.02 8.62 9.10
N ILE A 262 -3.28 7.60 9.92
CA ILE A 262 -2.40 7.21 11.02
C ILE A 262 -1.51 6.08 10.50
N SER A 263 -0.22 6.35 10.34
CA SER A 263 0.77 5.37 9.89
C SER A 263 1.07 4.37 11.00
N TYR A 264 0.54 3.16 10.88
CA TYR A 264 0.83 2.03 11.77
C TYR A 264 2.22 1.40 11.55
N SER A 265 2.91 1.73 10.45
CA SER A 265 4.26 1.22 10.19
C SER A 265 5.24 1.73 11.25
N GLY A 266 5.95 0.81 11.90
CA GLY A 266 6.86 1.07 13.01
C GLY A 266 6.16 1.25 14.36
N SER A 267 4.86 1.00 14.47
CA SER A 267 4.12 1.18 15.73
C SER A 267 4.18 -0.07 16.61
N LEU A 268 3.84 0.10 17.89
CA LEU A 268 3.79 -0.94 18.91
C LEU A 268 2.96 -2.15 18.48
N LEU A 269 1.77 -1.91 17.90
CA LEU A 269 0.79 -2.95 17.60
C LEU A 269 0.81 -3.42 16.14
N GLU A 270 1.82 -3.02 15.34
CA GLU A 270 1.91 -3.40 13.92
C GLU A 270 1.95 -4.92 13.72
N GLY A 271 2.79 -5.62 14.49
CA GLY A 271 2.92 -7.08 14.40
C GLY A 271 1.61 -7.79 14.70
N LEU A 272 0.94 -7.39 15.78
CA LEU A 272 -0.37 -7.93 16.16
C LEU A 272 -1.43 -7.62 15.09
N GLY A 273 -1.48 -6.40 14.58
CA GLY A 273 -2.42 -5.99 13.53
C GLY A 273 -2.25 -6.79 12.24
N ARG A 274 -1.00 -7.08 11.82
CA ARG A 274 -0.73 -7.93 10.64
C ARG A 274 -1.16 -9.37 10.84
N TRP A 275 -1.01 -9.91 12.05
CA TRP A 275 -1.51 -11.23 12.39
C TRP A 275 -3.05 -11.27 12.35
N VAL A 276 -3.73 -10.30 12.98
CA VAL A 276 -5.20 -10.21 12.93
C VAL A 276 -5.72 -10.07 11.50
N ASP A 277 -5.09 -9.23 10.68
CA ASP A 277 -5.44 -9.08 9.25
C ASP A 277 -5.37 -10.42 8.49
N LYS A 278 -4.31 -11.20 8.69
CA LYS A 278 -4.17 -12.54 8.11
C LYS A 278 -5.32 -13.46 8.54
N GLU A 279 -5.66 -13.46 9.82
CA GLU A 279 -6.73 -14.33 10.35
C GLU A 279 -8.12 -13.89 9.86
N LEU A 280 -8.41 -12.59 9.84
CA LEU A 280 -9.69 -12.08 9.33
C LEU A 280 -9.86 -12.34 7.83
N LYS A 281 -8.79 -12.27 7.03
CA LYS A 281 -8.83 -12.62 5.59
C LYS A 281 -9.27 -14.04 5.32
N LYS A 282 -8.91 -14.99 6.20
CA LYS A 282 -9.43 -16.36 6.10
C LYS A 282 -10.95 -16.38 6.23
N ILE A 283 -11.52 -15.52 7.08
CA ILE A 283 -12.96 -15.43 7.29
C ILE A 283 -13.63 -14.74 6.10
N THR A 284 -13.18 -13.53 5.76
CA THR A 284 -13.81 -12.69 4.73
C THR A 284 -13.75 -13.32 3.34
N ALA A 285 -12.69 -14.08 3.01
CA ALA A 285 -12.62 -14.82 1.76
C ALA A 285 -13.76 -15.85 1.55
N ARG A 286 -14.46 -16.24 2.61
CA ARG A 286 -15.58 -17.20 2.58
C ARG A 286 -16.95 -16.53 2.62
N LEU A 287 -17.02 -15.22 2.84
CA LEU A 287 -18.28 -14.51 2.96
C LEU A 287 -18.85 -14.17 1.57
N PRO A 288 -20.18 -14.22 1.41
CA PRO A 288 -20.83 -13.72 0.20
C PRO A 288 -20.71 -12.19 0.13
N TYR A 289 -21.11 -11.62 -1.00
CA TYR A 289 -21.19 -10.18 -1.22
C TYR A 289 -19.87 -9.40 -1.24
N ILE A 290 -18.74 -9.97 -0.80
CA ILE A 290 -17.46 -9.25 -0.87
C ILE A 290 -16.95 -9.22 -2.33
N ALA A 291 -16.61 -8.02 -2.80
CA ALA A 291 -15.95 -7.76 -4.06
C ALA A 291 -14.43 -7.83 -3.85
N LYS A 292 -13.72 -8.58 -4.71
CA LYS A 292 -12.26 -8.66 -4.63
C LYS A 292 -11.59 -7.53 -5.40
N ASP A 293 -12.02 -7.33 -6.64
CA ASP A 293 -11.51 -6.30 -7.54
C ASP A 293 -12.50 -6.06 -8.69
N SER A 294 -12.24 -5.04 -9.51
CA SER A 294 -13.08 -4.71 -10.66
C SER A 294 -13.12 -5.83 -11.71
N LYS A 295 -12.07 -6.67 -11.79
CA LYS A 295 -12.05 -7.80 -12.74
C LYS A 295 -13.07 -8.87 -12.32
N SER A 296 -13.14 -9.22 -11.04
CA SER A 296 -14.13 -10.18 -10.54
C SER A 296 -15.55 -9.68 -10.80
N ILE A 297 -15.80 -8.38 -10.58
CA ILE A 297 -17.10 -7.76 -10.87
C ILE A 297 -17.46 -7.85 -12.36
N VAL A 298 -16.53 -7.53 -13.25
CA VAL A 298 -16.76 -7.65 -14.70
C VAL A 298 -17.10 -9.09 -15.11
N VAL A 299 -16.43 -10.09 -14.52
CA VAL A 299 -16.72 -11.50 -14.78
C VAL A 299 -18.14 -11.84 -14.32
N ASP A 300 -18.50 -11.49 -13.09
CA ASP A 300 -19.82 -11.81 -12.54
C ASP A 300 -20.96 -11.12 -13.31
N LEU A 301 -20.80 -9.84 -13.66
CA LEU A 301 -21.81 -9.07 -14.39
C LEU A 301 -22.06 -9.58 -15.81
N ARG A 302 -21.07 -10.21 -16.43
CA ARG A 302 -21.15 -10.76 -17.79
C ARG A 302 -21.53 -12.24 -17.84
N ALA A 303 -21.55 -12.91 -16.69
CA ALA A 303 -21.85 -14.34 -16.62
C ALA A 303 -23.28 -14.68 -17.09
N LYS A 304 -24.19 -13.70 -17.05
CA LYS A 304 -25.58 -13.84 -17.49
C LYS A 304 -26.08 -12.58 -18.17
N ARG A 305 -27.19 -12.72 -18.91
CA ARG A 305 -28.04 -11.59 -19.29
C ARG A 305 -28.96 -11.25 -18.14
N TRP A 306 -29.20 -9.96 -17.96
CA TRP A 306 -30.09 -9.44 -16.94
C TRP A 306 -31.51 -9.31 -17.49
N PRO A 307 -32.55 -9.49 -16.66
CA PRO A 307 -33.91 -9.27 -17.10
C PRO A 307 -34.14 -7.84 -17.62
N ALA A 308 -35.20 -7.67 -18.42
CA ALA A 308 -35.66 -6.34 -18.81
C ALA A 308 -36.06 -5.55 -17.56
N ALA A 309 -35.88 -4.22 -17.59
CA ALA A 309 -36.13 -3.30 -16.46
C ALA A 309 -35.19 -3.41 -15.25
N THR A 310 -34.13 -4.25 -15.31
CA THR A 310 -33.09 -4.23 -14.28
C THR A 310 -32.42 -2.85 -14.22
N SER A 311 -32.25 -2.32 -13.01
CA SER A 311 -31.56 -1.06 -12.72
C SER A 311 -30.28 -1.33 -11.92
N ILE A 312 -29.26 -0.51 -12.13
CA ILE A 312 -28.00 -0.48 -11.40
C ILE A 312 -28.08 0.63 -10.35
N PHE A 313 -27.55 0.39 -9.17
CA PHE A 313 -27.33 1.42 -8.16
C PHE A 313 -26.02 1.16 -7.43
N THR A 314 -25.48 2.21 -6.84
CA THR A 314 -24.32 2.16 -5.95
C THR A 314 -24.67 2.70 -4.57
N MET A 315 -23.83 2.38 -3.60
CA MET A 315 -23.99 2.85 -2.22
C MET A 315 -22.63 3.22 -1.67
N ASP A 316 -22.54 4.33 -0.93
CA ASP A 316 -21.31 4.79 -0.26
C ASP A 316 -21.53 4.83 1.26
N ALA A 317 -20.60 4.26 2.01
CA ALA A 317 -20.62 4.30 3.46
C ALA A 317 -20.17 5.67 3.98
N VAL A 318 -21.01 6.32 4.78
CA VAL A 318 -20.71 7.64 5.34
C VAL A 318 -19.68 7.51 6.45
N SER A 319 -18.45 7.96 6.18
CA SER A 319 -17.32 7.94 7.13
C SER A 319 -17.16 6.59 7.84
N MET A 320 -17.15 5.49 7.07
CA MET A 320 -17.24 4.12 7.58
C MET A 320 -16.42 3.87 8.85
N TYR A 321 -15.13 4.19 8.85
CA TYR A 321 -14.24 3.87 9.97
C TYR A 321 -14.56 4.66 11.25
N THR A 322 -15.04 5.91 11.18
CA THR A 322 -15.39 6.65 12.40
C THR A 322 -16.69 6.13 13.03
N ASN A 323 -17.53 5.45 12.25
CA ASN A 323 -18.87 5.02 12.66
C ASN A 323 -18.98 3.51 12.97
N ILE A 324 -17.84 2.83 13.14
CA ILE A 324 -17.79 1.43 13.60
C ILE A 324 -17.17 1.40 14.99
N HIS A 325 -18.02 1.30 16.00
CA HIS A 325 -17.64 1.41 17.41
C HIS A 325 -17.26 0.06 18.01
N LEU A 326 -16.14 0.01 18.75
CA LEU A 326 -15.63 -1.22 19.37
C LEU A 326 -16.69 -1.95 20.20
N GLY A 327 -17.39 -1.22 21.07
CA GLY A 327 -18.40 -1.77 21.99
C GLY A 327 -19.62 -2.40 21.29
N HIS A 328 -19.87 -2.09 20.01
CA HIS A 328 -20.95 -2.69 19.22
C HIS A 328 -20.43 -3.77 18.27
N ALA A 329 -19.34 -3.46 17.56
CA ALA A 329 -18.82 -4.34 16.53
C ALA A 329 -18.14 -5.59 17.10
N LEU A 330 -17.40 -5.50 18.21
CA LEU A 330 -16.72 -6.66 18.79
C LEU A 330 -17.71 -7.75 19.22
N PRO A 331 -18.77 -7.46 20.01
CA PRO A 331 -19.74 -8.48 20.39
C PRO A 331 -20.44 -9.13 19.19
N ILE A 332 -20.80 -8.34 18.16
CA ILE A 332 -21.44 -8.86 16.94
C ILE A 332 -20.52 -9.82 16.20
N ILE A 333 -19.26 -9.44 16.00
CA ILE A 333 -18.29 -10.30 15.31
C ILE A 333 -18.02 -11.56 16.15
N MET A 334 -17.81 -11.44 17.47
CA MET A 334 -17.54 -12.61 18.32
C MET A 334 -18.72 -13.58 18.35
N LYS A 335 -19.95 -13.05 18.42
CA LYS A 335 -21.18 -13.86 18.31
C LYS A 335 -21.24 -14.58 16.96
N PHE A 336 -20.94 -13.88 15.87
CA PHE A 336 -20.92 -14.48 14.52
C PHE A 336 -19.91 -15.62 14.41
N LEU A 337 -18.68 -15.41 14.91
CA LEU A 337 -17.61 -16.41 14.86
C LEU A 337 -17.88 -17.63 15.77
N THR A 338 -18.66 -17.47 16.84
CA THR A 338 -19.02 -18.56 17.76
C THR A 338 -20.30 -19.30 17.39
N SER A 339 -21.26 -18.65 16.73
CA SER A 339 -22.59 -19.21 16.46
C SER A 339 -22.65 -20.22 15.30
N HIS A 340 -21.57 -20.35 14.52
CA HIS A 340 -21.48 -21.27 13.36
C HIS A 340 -22.73 -21.23 12.44
N PRO A 341 -22.96 -20.11 11.73
CA PRO A 341 -24.11 -20.01 10.81
C PRO A 341 -24.12 -21.21 9.85
N LYS A 342 -25.27 -21.89 9.75
CA LYS A 342 -25.45 -23.05 8.86
C LYS A 342 -25.01 -22.67 7.44
N GLY A 343 -24.09 -23.44 6.87
CA GLY A 343 -23.59 -23.24 5.49
C GLY A 343 -22.23 -22.52 5.36
N LEU A 344 -21.70 -21.84 6.40
CA LEU A 344 -20.41 -21.15 6.29
C LEU A 344 -19.24 -21.84 7.04
N ALA A 345 -19.50 -22.76 7.97
CA ALA A 345 -18.52 -23.61 8.69
C ALA A 345 -17.17 -22.92 9.05
N ILE A 346 -17.21 -21.65 9.46
CA ILE A 346 -16.06 -20.73 9.45
C ILE A 346 -14.94 -21.19 10.39
N LYS A 347 -15.25 -21.51 11.64
CA LYS A 347 -14.24 -21.80 12.67
C LYS A 347 -13.41 -23.04 12.35
N LYS A 348 -14.07 -24.15 11.97
CA LYS A 348 -13.40 -25.42 11.63
C LYS A 348 -12.65 -25.32 10.29
N ALA A 349 -13.22 -24.60 9.32
CA ALA A 349 -12.60 -24.43 8.00
C ALA A 349 -11.45 -23.41 7.98
N ALA A 350 -11.37 -22.49 8.95
CA ALA A 350 -10.34 -21.45 9.01
C ALA A 350 -9.27 -21.69 10.10
N ASN A 351 -9.46 -22.67 10.99
CA ASN A 351 -8.57 -22.98 12.11
C ASN A 351 -8.18 -21.74 12.94
N ILE A 352 -9.19 -20.93 13.31
CA ILE A 352 -9.01 -19.64 14.00
C ILE A 352 -9.28 -19.76 15.50
N SER A 353 -8.48 -19.05 16.30
CA SER A 353 -8.71 -18.88 17.74
C SER A 353 -9.55 -17.63 18.00
N VAL A 354 -10.86 -17.81 18.20
CA VAL A 354 -11.80 -16.70 18.44
C VAL A 354 -11.40 -15.89 19.68
N SER A 355 -11.04 -16.55 20.78
CA SER A 355 -10.61 -15.87 22.00
C SER A 355 -9.34 -15.03 21.79
N ALA A 356 -8.41 -15.47 20.94
CA ALA A 356 -7.22 -14.70 20.64
C ALA A 356 -7.57 -13.48 19.76
N LEU A 357 -8.41 -13.68 18.75
CA LEU A 357 -8.90 -12.58 17.92
C LEU A 357 -9.61 -11.50 18.73
N GLU A 358 -10.46 -11.90 19.68
CA GLU A 358 -11.17 -10.99 20.58
C GLU A 358 -10.21 -10.05 21.32
N HIS A 359 -9.27 -10.62 22.07
CA HIS A 359 -8.30 -9.85 22.86
C HIS A 359 -7.39 -8.99 21.99
N ALA A 360 -6.99 -9.51 20.82
CA ALA A 360 -6.14 -8.76 19.90
C ALA A 360 -6.87 -7.58 19.27
N LEU A 361 -8.13 -7.77 18.84
CA LEU A 361 -8.96 -6.70 18.29
C LEU A 361 -9.28 -5.63 19.33
N GLU A 362 -9.64 -6.03 20.54
CA GLU A 362 -9.87 -5.10 21.64
C GLU A 362 -8.62 -4.25 21.92
N LEU A 363 -7.43 -4.87 22.00
CA LEU A 363 -6.17 -4.16 22.20
C LEU A 363 -5.87 -3.17 21.07
N ILE A 364 -5.98 -3.60 19.80
CA ILE A 364 -5.71 -2.74 18.63
C ILE A 364 -6.66 -1.55 18.57
N MET A 365 -7.96 -1.79 18.80
CA MET A 365 -8.99 -0.77 18.67
C MET A 365 -9.00 0.21 19.86
N SER A 366 -8.57 -0.24 21.05
CA SER A 366 -8.53 0.60 22.26
C SER A 366 -7.25 1.41 22.41
N TYR A 367 -6.12 0.95 21.83
CA TYR A 367 -4.80 1.58 22.00
C TYR A 367 -4.24 2.13 20.70
N ASN A 368 -5.07 2.81 19.91
CA ASN A 368 -4.58 3.55 18.74
C ASN A 368 -3.95 4.88 19.16
N LEU A 369 -2.75 4.79 19.73
CA LEU A 369 -1.92 5.92 20.14
C LEU A 369 -1.10 6.44 18.95
N PHE A 370 -1.13 7.75 18.73
CA PHE A 370 -0.40 8.37 17.65
C PHE A 370 0.11 9.78 17.99
N LYS A 371 1.12 10.20 17.22
CA LYS A 371 1.66 11.56 17.24
C LYS A 371 1.18 12.34 16.03
N PHE A 372 0.92 13.62 16.25
CA PHE A 372 0.86 14.63 15.20
C PHE A 372 1.84 15.74 15.61
N GLY A 373 2.98 15.80 14.90
CA GLY A 373 4.12 16.61 15.30
C GLY A 373 4.62 16.28 16.71
N ASP A 374 4.62 17.27 17.58
CA ASP A 374 5.03 17.19 18.98
C ASP A 374 3.88 16.86 19.96
N CYS A 375 2.65 16.69 19.46
CA CYS A 375 1.49 16.37 20.28
C CYS A 375 1.12 14.88 20.22
N TYR A 376 0.60 14.36 21.33
CA TYR A 376 0.18 12.97 21.50
C TYR A 376 -1.35 12.86 21.55
N PHE A 377 -1.90 11.82 20.92
CA PHE A 377 -3.33 11.58 20.86
C PHE A 377 -3.68 10.10 21.02
N LEU A 378 -4.85 9.85 21.58
CA LEU A 378 -5.54 8.56 21.59
C LEU A 378 -6.82 8.69 20.76
N GLN A 379 -7.07 7.73 19.86
CA GLN A 379 -8.38 7.61 19.22
C GLN A 379 -9.33 6.84 20.14
N LEU A 380 -10.44 7.47 20.53
CA LEU A 380 -11.45 6.93 21.44
C LEU A 380 -12.59 6.21 20.71
N ALA A 381 -12.96 6.69 19.53
CA ALA A 381 -14.12 6.20 18.79
C ALA A 381 -13.78 5.76 17.36
N GLY A 382 -14.59 4.85 16.84
CA GLY A 382 -14.41 4.26 15.53
C GLY A 382 -13.35 3.15 15.47
N THR A 383 -13.06 2.70 14.25
CA THR A 383 -12.02 1.75 13.91
C THR A 383 -10.65 2.44 13.99
N ALA A 384 -9.67 1.76 14.56
CA ALA A 384 -8.28 2.22 14.62
C ALA A 384 -7.75 2.51 13.20
N MET A 385 -7.69 3.79 12.82
CA MET A 385 -7.36 4.14 11.45
C MET A 385 -5.93 3.75 11.12
N GLY A 386 -5.74 3.17 9.94
CA GLY A 386 -4.42 2.73 9.47
C GLY A 386 -3.92 1.41 10.08
N ALA A 387 -4.59 0.86 11.09
CA ALA A 387 -4.29 -0.48 11.58
C ALA A 387 -4.39 -1.50 10.44
N PRO A 388 -3.46 -2.47 10.32
CA PRO A 388 -3.47 -3.42 9.21
C PRO A 388 -4.79 -4.19 9.07
N CYS A 389 -5.45 -4.53 10.19
CA CYS A 389 -6.71 -5.28 10.21
C CYS A 389 -7.97 -4.42 10.05
N ALA A 390 -7.86 -3.08 10.05
CA ALA A 390 -9.02 -2.18 9.98
C ALA A 390 -9.94 -2.44 8.76
N PRO A 391 -9.43 -2.68 7.54
CA PRO A 391 -10.29 -2.96 6.38
C PRO A 391 -11.10 -4.25 6.54
N GLU A 392 -10.48 -5.32 7.04
CA GLU A 392 -11.14 -6.61 7.21
C GLU A 392 -12.12 -6.59 8.39
N TRP A 393 -11.77 -5.88 9.47
CA TRP A 393 -12.67 -5.59 10.59
C TRP A 393 -13.97 -4.91 10.12
N ALA A 394 -13.82 -3.82 9.36
CA ALA A 394 -14.97 -3.08 8.84
C ALA A 394 -15.78 -3.91 7.85
N THR A 395 -15.09 -4.67 7.00
CA THR A 395 -15.73 -5.55 6.01
C THR A 395 -16.54 -6.64 6.68
N LEU A 396 -15.98 -7.32 7.67
CA LEU A 396 -16.63 -8.39 8.42
C LEU A 396 -17.84 -7.87 9.19
N TYR A 397 -17.68 -6.77 9.93
CA TYR A 397 -18.76 -6.17 10.73
C TYR A 397 -20.02 -5.91 9.89
N TYR A 398 -19.86 -5.21 8.76
CA TYR A 398 -21.01 -4.87 7.93
C TYR A 398 -21.54 -6.08 7.13
N CYS A 399 -20.66 -7.02 6.74
CA CYS A 399 -21.10 -8.25 6.06
C CYS A 399 -22.04 -9.10 6.92
N ILE A 400 -21.88 -9.09 8.24
CA ILE A 400 -22.78 -9.82 9.15
C ILE A 400 -24.21 -9.30 9.02
N PHE A 401 -24.39 -7.98 8.88
CA PHE A 401 -25.70 -7.39 8.60
C PHE A 401 -26.21 -7.70 7.19
N GLU A 402 -25.33 -7.67 6.19
CA GLU A 402 -25.68 -8.00 4.80
C GLU A 402 -26.20 -9.44 4.65
N LEU A 403 -25.70 -10.39 5.46
CA LEU A 403 -26.17 -11.76 5.48
C LEU A 403 -27.65 -11.89 5.83
N ASP A 404 -28.17 -11.01 6.70
CA ASP A 404 -29.56 -11.03 7.12
C ASP A 404 -30.45 -10.21 6.18
N ILE A 405 -29.95 -9.08 5.68
CA ILE A 405 -30.77 -8.12 4.91
C ILE A 405 -30.87 -8.47 3.43
N ILE A 406 -29.78 -8.84 2.77
CA ILE A 406 -29.79 -9.05 1.31
C ILE A 406 -30.79 -10.14 0.89
N PRO A 407 -30.94 -11.28 1.60
CA PRO A 407 -31.95 -12.29 1.27
C PRO A 407 -33.41 -11.82 1.36
N LEU A 408 -33.70 -10.73 2.09
CA LEU A 408 -35.06 -10.17 2.20
C LEU A 408 -35.50 -9.42 0.93
N PHE A 409 -34.56 -9.16 0.02
CA PHE A 409 -34.78 -8.42 -1.21
C PHE A 409 -34.42 -9.29 -2.42
N PRO A 410 -35.28 -10.25 -2.82
CA PRO A 410 -35.05 -11.10 -3.99
C PRO A 410 -34.94 -10.30 -5.31
N GLU A 411 -35.39 -9.04 -5.33
CA GLU A 411 -35.17 -8.10 -6.41
C GLU A 411 -33.68 -7.83 -6.67
N LEU A 412 -32.81 -8.01 -5.66
CA LEU A 412 -31.35 -7.90 -5.80
C LEU A 412 -30.76 -9.13 -6.50
N GLY A 413 -30.85 -9.15 -7.83
CA GLY A 413 -30.24 -10.19 -8.66
C GLY A 413 -28.70 -10.20 -8.64
N PHE A 414 -28.09 -9.13 -8.10
CA PHE A 414 -26.66 -8.99 -7.83
C PHE A 414 -26.43 -8.02 -6.67
N TYR A 415 -25.50 -8.36 -5.78
CA TYR A 415 -24.99 -7.43 -4.79
C TYR A 415 -23.54 -7.76 -4.45
N LYS A 416 -22.66 -6.76 -4.56
CA LYS A 416 -21.25 -6.85 -4.20
C LYS A 416 -20.75 -5.55 -3.57
N ARG A 417 -19.92 -5.66 -2.53
CA ARG A 417 -19.33 -4.54 -1.81
C ARG A 417 -17.81 -4.64 -1.75
N TYR A 418 -17.14 -3.52 -2.03
CA TYR A 418 -15.72 -3.29 -1.85
C TYR A 418 -15.52 -2.27 -0.73
N ILE A 419 -15.33 -2.75 0.50
CA ILE A 419 -15.16 -1.92 1.71
C ILE A 419 -16.34 -0.94 1.89
N ASP A 420 -16.15 0.34 1.52
CA ASP A 420 -17.09 1.46 1.64
C ASP A 420 -17.97 1.66 0.40
N ASP A 421 -17.61 1.08 -0.74
CA ASP A 421 -18.36 1.17 -2.01
C ASP A 421 -19.17 -0.12 -2.25
N SER A 422 -20.50 -0.03 -2.47
CA SER A 422 -21.36 -1.16 -2.87
C SER A 422 -21.95 -0.99 -4.28
N LEU A 423 -22.21 -2.10 -4.96
CA LEU A 423 -22.85 -2.21 -6.26
C LEU A 423 -23.99 -3.23 -6.20
N GLY A 424 -25.18 -2.83 -6.63
CA GLY A 424 -26.34 -3.72 -6.75
C GLY A 424 -27.02 -3.62 -8.12
N LEU A 425 -27.57 -4.76 -8.58
CA LEU A 425 -28.50 -4.80 -9.72
C LEU A 425 -29.87 -5.25 -9.22
N TRP A 426 -30.86 -4.39 -9.44
CA TRP A 426 -32.22 -4.54 -8.97
C TRP A 426 -33.17 -4.86 -10.11
N THR A 427 -33.89 -5.96 -10.02
CA THR A 427 -34.89 -6.37 -11.00
C THR A 427 -36.27 -6.31 -10.36
N PRO A 428 -37.19 -5.49 -10.89
CA PRO A 428 -38.58 -5.46 -10.42
C PRO A 428 -39.23 -6.84 -10.54
N LEU A 429 -39.83 -7.32 -9.47
CA LEU A 429 -40.56 -8.61 -9.45
C LEU A 429 -42.08 -8.44 -9.33
N GLN A 430 -42.54 -7.27 -8.90
CA GLN A 430 -43.94 -6.95 -8.58
C GLN A 430 -44.23 -5.48 -8.92
N ASP A 431 -45.52 -5.13 -9.03
CA ASP A 431 -45.96 -3.76 -9.36
C ASP A 431 -45.66 -2.72 -8.26
N ASN A 432 -45.37 -3.16 -7.03
CA ASN A 432 -45.01 -2.31 -5.89
C ASN A 432 -43.50 -1.97 -5.81
N ASP A 433 -42.77 -2.08 -6.93
CA ASP A 433 -41.31 -1.92 -7.02
C ASP A 433 -40.78 -0.65 -6.34
N LEU A 434 -41.46 0.49 -6.54
CA LEU A 434 -41.08 1.76 -5.91
C LEU A 434 -41.08 1.67 -4.37
N GLN A 435 -42.10 1.03 -3.79
CA GLN A 435 -42.18 0.85 -2.35
C GLN A 435 -41.08 -0.10 -1.85
N ARG A 436 -40.77 -1.16 -2.60
CA ARG A 436 -39.70 -2.10 -2.26
C ARG A 436 -38.31 -1.47 -2.31
N ARG A 437 -38.04 -0.59 -3.28
CA ARG A 437 -36.79 0.19 -3.34
C ARG A 437 -36.66 1.14 -2.15
N GLU A 438 -37.73 1.85 -1.81
CA GLU A 438 -37.73 2.76 -0.64
C GLU A 438 -37.60 1.98 0.68
N GLU A 439 -38.21 0.79 0.78
CA GLU A 439 -38.00 -0.11 1.91
C GLU A 439 -36.53 -0.54 2.02
N PHE A 440 -35.90 -0.96 0.93
CA PHE A 440 -34.48 -1.31 0.90
C PHE A 440 -33.60 -0.13 1.34
N LYS A 441 -33.79 1.06 0.75
CA LYS A 441 -33.07 2.28 1.13
C LYS A 441 -33.25 2.59 2.62
N ARG A 442 -34.45 2.44 3.15
CA ARG A 442 -34.75 2.66 4.57
C ARG A 442 -34.04 1.65 5.46
N VAL A 443 -34.09 0.35 5.14
CA VAL A 443 -33.45 -0.71 5.94
C VAL A 443 -31.95 -0.50 6.01
N VAL A 444 -31.30 -0.20 4.88
CA VAL A 444 -29.85 0.00 4.86
C VAL A 444 -29.43 1.32 5.51
N SER A 445 -30.19 2.41 5.34
CA SER A 445 -29.89 3.69 5.98
C SER A 445 -30.16 3.72 7.49
N THR A 446 -30.98 2.80 8.01
CA THR A 446 -31.33 2.67 9.43
C THR A 446 -30.58 1.54 10.15
N PHE A 447 -29.48 1.05 9.59
CA PHE A 447 -28.57 0.12 10.26
C PHE A 447 -28.27 0.62 11.68
N GLY A 448 -28.38 -0.26 12.69
CA GLY A 448 -28.11 0.07 14.09
C GLY A 448 -29.05 1.09 14.77
N ALA A 449 -29.94 1.77 14.03
CA ALA A 449 -30.76 2.86 14.59
C ALA A 449 -31.71 2.41 15.72
N ASN A 450 -32.15 1.15 15.69
CA ASN A 450 -33.02 0.57 16.72
C ASN A 450 -32.27 -0.26 17.76
N ASP A 451 -30.96 -0.42 17.62
CA ASP A 451 -30.13 -1.22 18.52
C ASP A 451 -30.02 -0.55 19.89
N GLN A 452 -30.09 -1.36 20.95
CA GLN A 452 -30.03 -0.87 22.32
C GLN A 452 -28.71 -0.16 22.62
N PHE A 453 -27.59 -0.60 22.02
CA PHE A 453 -26.29 0.03 22.23
C PHE A 453 -26.28 1.51 21.83
N PHE A 454 -26.88 1.86 20.70
CA PHE A 454 -26.94 3.26 20.24
C PHE A 454 -27.98 4.07 21.01
N LYS A 455 -29.04 3.43 21.54
CA LYS A 455 -30.00 4.09 22.45
C LYS A 455 -29.35 4.43 23.80
N ASP A 456 -28.54 3.52 24.33
CA ASP A 456 -27.81 3.71 25.59
C ASP A 456 -26.64 4.69 25.43
N ASN A 457 -26.14 4.88 24.21
CA ASN A 457 -25.03 5.76 23.90
C ASN A 457 -25.41 6.76 22.79
N PRO A 458 -26.28 7.74 23.06
CA PRO A 458 -26.86 8.62 22.04
C PRO A 458 -25.84 9.56 21.36
N SER A 459 -24.64 9.70 21.91
CA SER A 459 -23.53 10.42 21.29
C SER A 459 -22.88 9.63 20.14
N LEU A 460 -22.99 8.29 20.15
CA LEU A 460 -22.49 7.45 19.07
C LEU A 460 -23.53 7.36 17.95
N LYS A 461 -23.07 7.49 16.71
CA LYS A 461 -23.92 7.30 15.52
C LYS A 461 -23.69 5.92 14.92
N PRO A 462 -24.75 5.21 14.50
CA PRO A 462 -24.59 3.99 13.74
C PRO A 462 -24.05 4.29 12.34
N LEU A 463 -23.50 3.26 11.71
CA LEU A 463 -23.01 3.34 10.33
C LEU A 463 -24.16 3.63 9.36
N GLN A 464 -24.03 4.69 8.58
CA GLN A 464 -25.01 5.10 7.57
C GLN A 464 -24.49 4.87 6.17
N TRP A 465 -25.43 4.68 5.24
CA TRP A 465 -25.18 4.44 3.83
C TRP A 465 -26.03 5.38 2.98
N GLU A 466 -25.39 6.00 2.00
CA GLU A 466 -26.06 6.79 0.97
C GLU A 466 -26.27 5.90 -0.25
N VAL A 467 -27.52 5.74 -0.68
CA VAL A 467 -27.89 4.93 -1.85
C VAL A 467 -28.14 5.88 -3.01
N GLU A 468 -27.38 5.72 -4.10
CA GLU A 468 -27.61 6.48 -5.32
C GLU A 468 -28.91 6.04 -6.01
N ASP A 469 -29.42 6.90 -6.89
CA ASP A 469 -30.61 6.59 -7.65
C ASP A 469 -30.38 5.41 -8.61
N PHE A 470 -31.41 4.57 -8.70
CA PHE A 470 -31.42 3.41 -9.56
C PHE A 470 -31.51 3.86 -11.02
N SER A 471 -30.56 3.45 -11.84
CA SER A 471 -30.47 3.89 -13.23
C SER A 471 -29.96 2.77 -14.15
N SER A 472 -29.85 3.03 -15.45
CA SER A 472 -29.25 2.06 -16.38
C SER A 472 -27.71 2.07 -16.33
N SER A 473 -27.09 3.03 -15.62
CA SER A 473 -25.63 3.22 -15.66
C SER A 473 -25.07 3.68 -14.33
N ALA A 474 -23.97 3.10 -13.88
CA ALA A 474 -23.32 3.52 -12.65
C ALA A 474 -21.80 3.51 -12.77
N VAL A 475 -21.14 4.28 -11.90
CA VAL A 475 -19.69 4.24 -11.73
C VAL A 475 -19.39 3.46 -10.46
N PHE A 476 -18.64 2.37 -10.60
CA PHE A 476 -18.22 1.55 -9.45
C PHE A 476 -16.73 1.26 -9.54
N LEU A 477 -15.97 1.60 -8.49
CA LEU A 477 -14.51 1.54 -8.47
C LEU A 477 -13.88 2.28 -9.66
N ASP A 478 -13.30 1.54 -10.60
CA ASP A 478 -12.69 2.06 -11.82
C ASP A 478 -13.43 1.63 -13.10
N LEU A 479 -14.73 1.34 -12.96
CA LEU A 479 -15.64 0.93 -14.03
C LEU A 479 -16.73 1.97 -14.28
N ASN A 480 -17.00 2.25 -15.55
CA ASN A 480 -18.33 2.67 -15.99
C ASN A 480 -19.10 1.40 -16.37
N ILE A 481 -20.28 1.22 -15.81
CA ILE A 481 -21.16 0.08 -16.04
C ILE A 481 -22.44 0.62 -16.68
N HIS A 482 -22.89 0.00 -17.77
CA HIS A 482 -24.11 0.35 -18.47
C HIS A 482 -24.88 -0.92 -18.83
N LEU A 483 -26.16 -0.98 -18.47
CA LEU A 483 -27.06 -2.03 -18.89
C LEU A 483 -27.85 -1.57 -20.10
N ASP A 484 -27.74 -2.32 -21.20
CA ASP A 484 -28.51 -2.02 -22.41
C ASP A 484 -29.95 -2.57 -22.33
N VAL A 485 -30.78 -2.17 -23.32
CA VAL A 485 -32.18 -2.59 -23.43
C VAL A 485 -32.37 -4.11 -23.57
N ASN A 486 -31.32 -4.84 -23.95
CA ASN A 486 -31.34 -6.30 -24.10
C ASN A 486 -30.84 -7.03 -22.84
N GLY A 487 -30.58 -6.29 -21.76
CA GLY A 487 -30.06 -6.84 -20.51
C GLY A 487 -28.58 -7.22 -20.57
N ILE A 488 -27.81 -6.71 -21.52
CA ILE A 488 -26.37 -6.96 -21.62
C ILE A 488 -25.62 -5.87 -20.87
N CYS A 489 -24.69 -6.30 -19.99
CA CYS A 489 -23.85 -5.40 -19.23
C CYS A 489 -22.58 -5.00 -20.01
N HIS A 490 -22.48 -3.71 -20.31
CA HIS A 490 -21.34 -3.07 -20.95
C HIS A 490 -20.48 -2.38 -19.90
N THR A 491 -19.19 -2.67 -19.91
CA THR A 491 -18.23 -2.04 -19.00
C THR A 491 -17.10 -1.34 -19.76
N SER A 492 -16.63 -0.24 -19.20
CA SER A 492 -15.45 0.49 -19.69
C SER A 492 -14.69 1.09 -18.51
N ILE A 493 -13.48 1.60 -18.76
CA ILE A 493 -12.65 2.18 -17.71
C ILE A 493 -13.16 3.57 -17.31
N TYR A 494 -13.38 3.78 -16.01
CA TYR A 494 -13.60 5.10 -15.44
C TYR A 494 -12.28 5.72 -14.95
N GLU A 495 -12.06 6.99 -15.28
CA GLU A 495 -10.93 7.78 -14.80
C GLU A 495 -11.46 9.11 -14.26
N LYS A 496 -11.01 9.51 -13.06
CA LYS A 496 -11.41 10.79 -12.48
C LYS A 496 -10.85 11.96 -13.31
N SER A 497 -11.69 12.96 -13.54
CA SER A 497 -11.34 14.17 -14.32
C SER A 497 -10.12 14.92 -13.80
N LEU A 498 -9.92 14.95 -12.48
CA LEU A 498 -8.80 15.64 -11.83
C LEU A 498 -7.47 14.88 -11.85
N ASN A 499 -7.41 13.68 -12.46
CA ASN A 499 -6.17 12.91 -12.52
C ASN A 499 -5.15 13.64 -13.40
N LEU A 500 -3.98 13.93 -12.83
CA LEU A 500 -2.89 14.61 -13.54
C LEU A 500 -2.09 13.68 -14.46
N TYR A 501 -2.34 12.36 -14.43
CA TYR A 501 -1.67 11.36 -15.26
C TYR A 501 -0.13 11.47 -15.21
N LEU A 502 0.42 11.74 -14.01
CA LEU A 502 1.85 11.88 -13.76
C LEU A 502 2.56 10.52 -13.75
N TYR A 503 2.52 9.79 -14.87
CA TYR A 503 3.28 8.55 -15.03
C TYR A 503 4.76 8.82 -14.82
N ILE A 504 5.46 7.81 -14.29
CA ILE A 504 6.89 7.89 -13.96
C ILE A 504 7.67 8.23 -15.25
N PRO A 505 8.41 9.36 -15.28
CA PRO A 505 9.28 9.70 -16.39
C PRO A 505 10.39 8.66 -16.61
N PRO A 506 10.86 8.44 -17.84
CA PRO A 506 11.86 7.41 -18.14
C PRO A 506 13.24 7.71 -17.52
N HIS A 507 13.52 8.97 -17.20
CA HIS A 507 14.75 9.37 -16.53
C HIS A 507 14.68 9.26 -15.00
N SER A 508 13.58 8.73 -14.42
CA SER A 508 13.53 8.44 -12.99
C SER A 508 14.40 7.23 -12.64
N CYS A 509 15.03 7.22 -11.46
CA CYS A 509 15.90 6.14 -11.00
C CYS A 509 15.11 4.90 -10.51
N HIS A 510 14.38 4.27 -11.42
CA HIS A 510 13.68 3.01 -11.20
C HIS A 510 14.35 1.88 -11.97
N ALA A 511 14.31 0.67 -11.41
CA ALA A 511 14.80 -0.51 -12.10
C ALA A 511 14.12 -0.67 -13.48
N PRO A 512 14.81 -1.17 -14.52
CA PRO A 512 14.31 -1.15 -15.90
C PRO A 512 12.97 -1.86 -16.12
N GLY A 513 12.60 -2.80 -15.23
CA GLY A 513 11.33 -3.52 -15.29
C GLY A 513 10.10 -2.64 -15.03
N VAL A 514 10.23 -1.49 -14.37
CA VAL A 514 9.08 -0.67 -13.94
C VAL A 514 8.30 -0.12 -15.14
N THR A 515 8.98 0.44 -16.15
CA THR A 515 8.31 0.94 -17.37
C THR A 515 7.54 -0.16 -18.09
N LYS A 516 8.15 -1.36 -18.19
CA LYS A 516 7.48 -2.53 -18.78
C LYS A 516 6.24 -2.92 -17.98
N SER A 517 6.34 -3.00 -16.64
CA SER A 517 5.20 -3.33 -15.78
C SER A 517 4.05 -2.33 -15.89
N VAL A 518 4.34 -1.03 -15.99
CA VAL A 518 3.31 0.01 -16.18
C VAL A 518 2.56 -0.22 -17.50
N ILE A 519 3.27 -0.43 -18.60
CA ILE A 519 2.66 -0.65 -19.93
C ILE A 519 1.84 -1.95 -19.95
N PHE A 520 2.40 -3.04 -19.41
CA PHE A 520 1.70 -4.32 -19.33
C PHE A 520 0.44 -4.22 -18.46
N GLY A 521 0.51 -3.49 -17.34
CA GLY A 521 -0.66 -3.22 -16.50
C GLY A 521 -1.74 -2.42 -17.22
N MET A 522 -1.37 -1.41 -18.02
CA MET A 522 -2.32 -0.63 -18.84
C MET A 522 -3.04 -1.50 -19.87
N VAL A 523 -2.29 -2.34 -20.60
CA VAL A 523 -2.87 -3.25 -21.60
C VAL A 523 -3.74 -4.29 -20.95
N HIS A 524 -3.27 -4.92 -19.86
CA HIS A 524 -4.05 -5.89 -19.09
C HIS A 524 -5.36 -5.29 -18.60
N ARG A 525 -5.32 -4.08 -18.02
CA ARG A 525 -6.51 -3.37 -17.55
C ARG A 525 -7.49 -3.09 -18.70
N ALA A 526 -7.02 -2.61 -19.84
CA ALA A 526 -7.86 -2.35 -21.02
C ALA A 526 -8.54 -3.63 -21.53
N VAL A 527 -7.77 -4.70 -21.73
CA VAL A 527 -8.29 -5.98 -22.25
C VAL A 527 -9.27 -6.62 -21.28
N THR A 528 -9.04 -6.49 -19.98
CA THR A 528 -9.89 -7.10 -18.94
C THR A 528 -11.19 -6.33 -18.75
N LEU A 529 -11.14 -5.00 -18.63
CA LEU A 529 -12.28 -4.20 -18.15
C LEU A 529 -13.21 -3.72 -19.27
N PHE A 530 -12.76 -3.60 -20.53
CA PHE A 530 -13.65 -3.24 -21.64
C PHE A 530 -14.53 -4.42 -22.09
N SER A 531 -15.84 -4.21 -22.19
CA SER A 531 -16.77 -5.16 -22.84
C SER A 531 -16.59 -5.08 -24.34
N ASP A 532 -16.68 -3.87 -24.89
CA ASP A 532 -16.48 -3.60 -26.30
C ASP A 532 -14.98 -3.55 -26.64
N LYS A 533 -14.51 -4.60 -27.32
CA LYS A 533 -13.10 -4.72 -27.72
C LYS A 533 -12.69 -3.70 -28.79
N THR A 534 -13.65 -3.12 -29.53
CA THR A 534 -13.36 -2.12 -30.56
C THR A 534 -12.86 -0.80 -29.98
N LYS A 535 -13.14 -0.52 -28.69
CA LYS A 535 -12.69 0.70 -27.98
C LYS A 535 -11.28 0.59 -27.38
N ILE A 536 -10.72 -0.63 -27.31
CA ILE A 536 -9.40 -0.86 -26.72
C ILE A 536 -8.28 -0.10 -27.48
N PRO A 537 -8.21 -0.13 -28.83
CA PRO A 537 -7.16 0.58 -29.56
C PRO A 537 -7.10 2.08 -29.25
N ASP A 538 -8.25 2.75 -29.16
CA ASP A 538 -8.32 4.19 -28.85
C ASP A 538 -7.83 4.49 -27.43
N TYR A 539 -8.22 3.67 -26.46
CA TYR A 539 -7.74 3.79 -25.09
C TYR A 539 -6.22 3.55 -24.99
N LEU A 540 -5.69 2.53 -25.69
CA LEU A 540 -4.25 2.28 -25.71
C LEU A 540 -3.48 3.40 -26.41
N LYS A 541 -4.02 3.99 -27.48
CA LYS A 541 -3.47 5.18 -28.14
C LYS A 541 -3.43 6.37 -27.18
N LEU A 542 -4.46 6.56 -26.37
CA LEU A 542 -4.49 7.57 -25.31
C LEU A 542 -3.38 7.32 -24.27
N CYS A 543 -3.26 6.10 -23.74
CA CYS A 543 -2.19 5.73 -22.80
C CYS A 543 -0.79 5.95 -23.39
N PHE A 544 -0.58 5.52 -24.63
CA PHE A 544 0.68 5.74 -25.36
C PHE A 544 1.03 7.23 -25.45
N ASN A 545 0.08 8.07 -25.87
CA ASN A 545 0.28 9.51 -25.98
C ASN A 545 0.59 10.16 -24.62
N ARG A 546 -0.07 9.71 -23.55
CA ARG A 546 0.24 10.17 -22.19
C ARG A 546 1.67 9.82 -21.78
N LEU A 547 2.15 8.61 -22.07
CA LEU A 547 3.55 8.22 -21.81
C LEU A 547 4.54 9.05 -22.64
N VAL A 548 4.27 9.29 -23.93
CA VAL A 548 5.11 10.15 -24.78
C VAL A 548 5.18 11.57 -24.21
N ARG A 549 4.07 12.15 -23.75
CA ARG A 549 4.04 13.46 -23.07
C ARG A 549 4.84 13.48 -21.75
N ARG A 550 5.11 12.32 -21.16
CA ARG A 550 5.97 12.15 -19.97
C ARG A 550 7.44 11.88 -20.33
N GLY A 551 7.81 12.01 -21.60
CA GLY A 551 9.18 11.89 -22.10
C GLY A 551 9.56 10.49 -22.59
N HIS A 552 8.63 9.53 -22.59
CA HIS A 552 8.92 8.18 -23.09
C HIS A 552 9.11 8.18 -24.61
N ARG A 553 10.19 7.54 -25.09
CA ARG A 553 10.51 7.47 -26.52
C ARG A 553 9.57 6.49 -27.23
N PRO A 554 8.89 6.91 -28.33
CA PRO A 554 8.03 6.02 -29.12
C PRO A 554 8.71 4.71 -29.55
N SER A 555 9.98 4.77 -29.96
CA SER A 555 10.77 3.61 -30.37
C SER A 555 10.99 2.58 -29.25
N VAL A 556 10.95 3.00 -27.99
CA VAL A 556 11.14 2.12 -26.81
C VAL A 556 9.81 1.53 -26.36
N ILE A 557 8.74 2.34 -26.30
CA ILE A 557 7.47 1.88 -25.73
C ILE A 557 6.60 1.15 -26.75
N LYS A 558 6.68 1.46 -28.05
CA LYS A 558 5.86 0.78 -29.09
C LYS A 558 6.08 -0.74 -29.11
N PRO A 559 7.32 -1.27 -29.07
CA PRO A 559 7.56 -2.72 -28.93
C PRO A 559 6.96 -3.31 -27.66
N LEU A 560 6.98 -2.58 -26.53
CA LEU A 560 6.42 -3.07 -25.26
C LEU A 560 4.89 -3.18 -25.28
N PHE A 561 4.21 -2.24 -25.94
CA PHE A 561 2.77 -2.36 -26.18
C PHE A 561 2.45 -3.56 -27.07
N ALA A 562 3.21 -3.75 -28.16
CA ALA A 562 3.03 -4.90 -29.05
C ALA A 562 3.24 -6.23 -28.31
N GLU A 563 4.32 -6.33 -27.51
CA GLU A 563 4.61 -7.50 -26.68
C GLU A 563 3.46 -7.79 -25.68
N ALA A 564 2.96 -6.76 -25.00
CA ALA A 564 1.86 -6.90 -24.05
C ALA A 564 0.56 -7.36 -24.71
N ILE A 565 0.22 -6.80 -25.89
CA ILE A 565 -0.96 -7.19 -26.66
C ILE A 565 -0.85 -8.64 -27.14
N GLN A 566 0.32 -9.01 -27.69
CA GLN A 566 0.57 -10.38 -28.16
C GLN A 566 0.45 -11.40 -27.03
N LYS A 567 0.98 -11.07 -25.84
CA LYS A 567 0.89 -11.94 -24.66
C LYS A 567 -0.56 -12.22 -24.24
N HIS A 568 -1.44 -11.23 -24.38
CA HIS A 568 -2.87 -11.40 -24.13
C HIS A 568 -3.56 -12.20 -25.23
N ALA A 569 -3.18 -11.99 -26.50
CA ALA A 569 -3.72 -12.75 -27.63
C ALA A 569 -3.35 -14.24 -27.58
N SER A 570 -2.14 -14.58 -27.11
CA SER A 570 -1.67 -15.96 -27.00
C SER A 570 -2.24 -16.75 -25.83
N GLY A 571 -3.06 -16.12 -24.96
CA GLY A 571 -3.62 -16.78 -23.77
C GLY A 571 -2.57 -17.22 -22.75
N SER A 572 -1.30 -16.81 -22.89
CA SER A 572 -0.22 -17.18 -21.99
C SER A 572 -0.39 -16.51 -20.61
N SER A 573 -1.20 -17.12 -19.75
CA SER A 573 -1.15 -16.81 -18.33
C SER A 573 0.26 -17.15 -17.85
N CYS A 574 0.91 -16.22 -17.14
CA CYS A 574 2.15 -16.55 -16.44
C CYS A 574 1.81 -17.41 -15.21
N SER A 575 1.28 -18.62 -15.41
CA SER A 575 1.49 -19.70 -14.46
C SER A 575 2.92 -20.18 -14.66
N ARG A 576 3.88 -19.51 -14.01
CA ARG A 576 5.13 -20.19 -13.70
C ARG A 576 4.74 -21.29 -12.73
N ALA A 577 4.52 -22.49 -13.24
CA ALA A 577 4.60 -23.69 -12.41
C ALA A 577 5.99 -23.63 -11.77
N SER A 578 6.05 -23.39 -10.46
CA SER A 578 7.27 -23.59 -9.70
C SER A 578 7.56 -25.08 -9.77
N THR A 579 8.45 -25.50 -10.66
CA THR A 579 9.08 -26.80 -10.52
C THR A 579 9.74 -26.80 -9.16
N SER A 580 9.41 -27.79 -8.32
CA SER A 580 9.86 -27.91 -6.91
C SER A 580 11.39 -27.90 -6.72
N SER A 581 12.16 -27.97 -7.82
CA SER A 581 13.63 -27.93 -7.84
C SER A 581 14.26 -26.54 -8.02
N ASP A 582 13.50 -25.47 -8.32
CA ASP A 582 14.09 -24.14 -8.54
C ASP A 582 14.30 -23.37 -7.23
N ARG A 583 15.52 -23.43 -6.66
CA ARG A 583 15.90 -22.76 -5.41
C ARG A 583 16.86 -21.59 -5.64
N PRO A 584 16.36 -20.40 -6.02
CA PRO A 584 17.21 -19.24 -6.28
C PRO A 584 17.69 -18.56 -5.00
N LEU A 585 18.98 -18.21 -4.93
CA LEU A 585 19.50 -17.28 -3.92
C LEU A 585 19.06 -15.85 -4.26
N VAL A 586 18.67 -15.05 -3.28
CA VAL A 586 18.18 -13.68 -3.51
C VAL A 586 19.19 -12.68 -2.98
N PHE A 587 19.68 -11.80 -3.86
CA PHE A 587 20.56 -10.69 -3.50
C PHE A 587 19.83 -9.36 -3.66
N GLN A 588 19.68 -8.62 -2.57
CA GLN A 588 18.99 -7.33 -2.54
C GLN A 588 20.01 -6.19 -2.57
N LEU A 589 19.86 -5.27 -3.53
CA LEU A 589 20.75 -4.12 -3.72
C LEU A 589 19.96 -2.83 -3.90
N PRO A 590 20.46 -1.66 -3.46
CA PRO A 590 19.90 -0.39 -3.92
C PRO A 590 20.05 -0.26 -5.44
N TYR A 591 19.00 0.19 -6.14
CA TYR A 591 19.10 0.39 -7.59
C TYR A 591 19.98 1.60 -7.90
N ASN A 592 21.08 1.39 -8.60
CA ASN A 592 21.88 2.47 -9.17
C ASN A 592 22.20 2.11 -10.63
N PRO A 593 21.81 2.94 -11.61
CA PRO A 593 22.10 2.67 -13.02
C PRO A 593 23.60 2.70 -13.35
N LEU A 594 24.44 3.29 -12.50
CA LEU A 594 25.91 3.29 -12.67
C LEU A 594 26.57 1.99 -12.20
N ASP A 595 25.86 1.18 -11.41
CA ASP A 595 26.38 -0.07 -10.87
C ASP A 595 26.38 -1.18 -11.94
N PRO A 596 27.10 -2.30 -11.70
CA PRO A 596 26.98 -3.49 -12.53
C PRO A 596 25.52 -3.92 -12.71
N ASN A 597 25.10 -4.08 -13.96
CA ASN A 597 23.76 -4.58 -14.24
C ASN A 597 23.59 -6.01 -13.71
N ARG A 598 22.33 -6.41 -13.48
CA ARG A 598 21.99 -7.75 -12.97
C ARG A 598 22.62 -8.90 -13.76
N LYS A 599 22.78 -8.78 -15.09
CA LYS A 599 23.36 -9.85 -15.92
C LYS A 599 24.83 -10.06 -15.57
N LYS A 600 25.57 -8.99 -15.32
CA LYS A 600 26.97 -9.07 -14.90
C LYS A 600 27.12 -9.69 -13.51
N ILE A 601 26.25 -9.32 -12.57
CA ILE A 601 26.22 -9.90 -11.23
C ILE A 601 25.88 -11.40 -11.29
N GLN A 602 24.90 -11.78 -12.12
CA GLN A 602 24.52 -13.18 -12.33
C GLN A 602 25.60 -13.98 -13.05
N ALA A 603 26.34 -13.37 -13.99
CA ALA A 603 27.50 -14.00 -14.62
C ALA A 603 28.61 -14.24 -13.59
N ALA A 604 28.97 -13.24 -12.77
CA ALA A 604 29.93 -13.44 -11.69
C ALA A 604 29.50 -14.54 -10.71
N PHE A 605 28.20 -14.64 -10.39
CA PHE A 605 27.69 -15.74 -9.56
C PHE A 605 27.87 -17.09 -10.25
N LYS A 606 27.59 -17.16 -11.55
CA LYS A 606 27.80 -18.36 -12.34
C LYS A 606 29.29 -18.77 -12.34
N ASP A 607 30.17 -17.84 -12.66
CA ASP A 607 31.60 -18.07 -12.86
C ASP A 607 32.36 -18.30 -11.54
N CYS A 608 31.85 -17.82 -10.39
CA CYS A 608 32.50 -17.98 -9.09
C CYS A 608 31.88 -19.09 -8.23
N ILE A 609 30.56 -19.35 -8.36
CA ILE A 609 29.85 -20.33 -7.51
C ILE A 609 29.52 -21.60 -8.29
N LEU A 610 28.81 -21.47 -9.42
CA LEU A 610 28.20 -22.61 -10.10
C LEU A 610 29.20 -23.38 -10.98
N GLU A 611 30.01 -22.64 -11.75
CA GLU A 611 30.92 -23.16 -12.77
C GLU A 611 32.31 -22.48 -12.71
N PRO A 612 33.01 -22.48 -11.54
CA PRO A 612 34.36 -21.96 -11.49
C PRO A 612 35.36 -22.83 -12.29
N PRO A 613 36.32 -22.19 -12.99
CA PRO A 613 37.25 -22.90 -13.86
C PRO A 613 38.20 -23.79 -13.05
N ASN A 614 38.36 -25.05 -13.49
CA ASN A 614 39.23 -26.06 -12.88
C ASN A 614 38.86 -26.46 -11.44
N GLU A 615 37.61 -26.26 -11.03
CA GLU A 615 37.10 -26.78 -9.76
C GLU A 615 35.97 -27.80 -9.99
N ASP A 616 35.64 -28.56 -8.94
CA ASP A 616 34.58 -29.56 -9.00
C ASP A 616 33.20 -28.96 -9.35
N PRO A 617 32.30 -29.70 -10.01
CA PRO A 617 30.94 -29.23 -10.24
C PRO A 617 30.24 -28.77 -8.94
N TRP A 618 29.48 -27.68 -8.98
CA TRP A 618 28.75 -27.20 -7.79
C TRP A 618 27.83 -28.27 -7.17
N SER A 619 27.26 -29.14 -8.00
CA SER A 619 26.40 -30.25 -7.56
C SER A 619 27.14 -31.41 -6.90
N SER A 620 28.47 -31.52 -7.04
CA SER A 620 29.26 -32.58 -6.41
C SER A 620 29.89 -32.16 -5.08
N LEU A 621 29.82 -30.88 -4.72
CA LEU A 621 30.26 -30.41 -3.41
C LEU A 621 29.29 -30.85 -2.32
N SER A 622 29.82 -31.07 -1.11
CA SER A 622 28.97 -31.25 0.07
C SER A 622 28.57 -29.89 0.64
N ALA A 623 27.28 -29.70 0.88
CA ALA A 623 26.72 -28.51 1.49
C ALA A 623 26.84 -28.50 3.02
N ASN A 624 26.90 -29.69 3.63
CA ASN A 624 26.89 -29.90 5.07
C ASN A 624 27.43 -31.30 5.41
N ASP A 625 27.38 -31.69 6.69
CA ASP A 625 27.93 -32.97 7.17
C ASP A 625 27.16 -34.20 6.67
N THR A 626 25.97 -34.04 6.07
CA THR A 626 25.15 -35.17 5.56
C THR A 626 25.53 -35.60 4.14
N GLY A 627 26.44 -34.89 3.47
CA GLY A 627 26.82 -35.17 2.08
C GLY A 627 25.84 -34.62 1.05
N ALA A 628 24.82 -33.86 1.46
CA ALA A 628 23.82 -33.32 0.54
C ALA A 628 24.41 -32.24 -0.39
N PRO A 629 23.96 -32.18 -1.67
CA PRO A 629 24.41 -31.12 -2.58
C PRO A 629 23.79 -29.76 -2.22
N PRO A 630 24.46 -28.63 -2.49
CA PRO A 630 24.01 -27.29 -2.08
C PRO A 630 22.65 -26.84 -2.64
N ASN A 631 22.22 -27.40 -3.77
CA ASN A 631 20.92 -27.15 -4.42
C ASN A 631 20.57 -25.67 -4.70
N ILE A 632 21.53 -24.74 -4.65
CA ILE A 632 21.37 -23.36 -5.14
C ILE A 632 21.70 -23.36 -6.64
N ASN A 633 20.71 -23.06 -7.48
CA ASN A 633 20.86 -23.19 -8.94
C ASN A 633 20.99 -21.86 -9.69
N ARG A 634 20.58 -20.72 -9.09
CA ARG A 634 20.66 -19.39 -9.70
C ARG A 634 20.59 -18.27 -8.68
N LEU A 635 21.02 -17.08 -9.10
CA LEU A 635 20.89 -15.84 -8.34
C LEU A 635 19.78 -14.95 -8.91
N ILE A 636 18.87 -14.50 -8.03
CA ILE A 636 17.93 -13.41 -8.30
C ILE A 636 18.50 -12.12 -7.70
N VAL A 637 18.72 -11.13 -8.57
CA VAL A 637 19.08 -9.77 -8.13
C VAL A 637 17.79 -8.95 -8.02
N CYS A 638 17.47 -8.55 -6.79
CA CYS A 638 16.34 -7.70 -6.44
C CYS A 638 16.83 -6.29 -6.13
N TYR A 639 16.10 -5.29 -6.60
CA TYR A 639 16.49 -3.89 -6.40
C TYR A 639 15.58 -3.16 -5.41
N ARG A 640 16.17 -2.53 -4.41
CA ARG A 640 15.53 -1.56 -3.52
C ARG A 640 15.45 -0.21 -4.23
N ARG A 641 14.32 0.47 -4.09
CA ARG A 641 14.07 1.77 -4.74
C ARG A 641 14.89 2.86 -4.04
N GLN A 642 15.43 3.80 -4.83
CA GLN A 642 16.03 5.03 -4.31
C GLN A 642 14.98 5.94 -3.62
N PRO A 643 15.40 6.90 -2.79
CA PRO A 643 14.48 7.90 -2.23
C PRO A 643 13.71 8.63 -3.33
N SER A 644 12.40 8.72 -3.14
CA SER A 644 11.50 9.43 -4.05
C SER A 644 11.29 10.88 -3.59
N LEU A 645 10.85 11.77 -4.49
CA LEU A 645 10.45 13.13 -4.12
C LEU A 645 9.43 13.15 -2.98
N GLY A 646 8.50 12.20 -2.95
CA GLY A 646 7.53 12.04 -1.86
C GLY A 646 8.19 11.66 -0.54
N THR A 647 9.20 10.79 -0.55
CA THR A 647 9.98 10.46 0.65
C THR A 647 10.73 11.67 1.20
N LEU A 648 11.17 12.58 0.33
CA LEU A 648 11.95 13.76 0.70
C LEU A 648 11.10 14.97 1.10
N LEU A 649 9.95 15.16 0.45
CA LEU A 649 9.13 16.37 0.55
C LEU A 649 7.80 16.17 1.28
N ALA A 650 7.26 14.95 1.28
CA ALA A 650 6.00 14.60 1.93
C ALA A 650 6.19 13.41 2.89
N PRO A 651 7.12 13.49 3.87
CA PRO A 651 7.38 12.38 4.77
C PRO A 651 6.17 12.10 5.66
N ARG A 652 5.98 10.82 6.00
CA ARG A 652 4.92 10.39 6.95
C ARG A 652 5.13 10.97 8.35
N LYS A 653 6.39 11.04 8.78
CA LYS A 653 6.82 11.68 10.02
C LYS A 653 7.08 13.16 9.72
N LEU A 654 6.08 14.00 9.91
CA LEU A 654 6.26 15.44 9.83
C LEU A 654 6.99 15.90 11.10
N ARG A 655 8.30 16.14 10.97
CA ARG A 655 9.09 16.79 12.03
C ARG A 655 8.90 18.30 11.89
N PHE A 656 8.35 18.93 12.92
CA PHE A 656 8.13 20.37 12.96
C PHE A 656 9.34 21.03 13.60
N SER A 657 9.83 22.14 13.05
CA SER A 657 10.84 22.95 13.73
C SER A 657 10.22 23.62 14.95
N GLN A 658 11.06 24.05 15.90
CA GLN A 658 10.60 24.70 17.14
C GLN A 658 9.72 25.92 16.89
N ASP A 659 9.95 26.66 15.81
CA ASP A 659 9.16 27.84 15.42
C ASP A 659 7.75 27.52 14.89
N PHE A 660 7.45 26.24 14.63
CA PHE A 660 6.19 25.77 14.07
C PHE A 660 5.65 24.54 14.81
N SER A 661 5.84 24.47 16.13
CA SER A 661 5.32 23.36 16.93
C SER A 661 3.79 23.35 16.92
N ILE A 662 3.19 22.15 16.93
CA ILE A 662 1.74 22.00 16.91
C ILE A 662 1.15 22.42 18.26
N SER A 663 1.89 22.16 19.34
CA SER A 663 1.54 22.63 20.69
C SER A 663 1.31 24.14 20.74
N GLN A 664 2.22 24.95 20.19
CA GLN A 664 2.09 26.41 20.16
C GLN A 664 0.95 26.89 19.26
N TYR A 665 0.76 26.25 18.10
CA TYR A 665 -0.38 26.58 17.23
C TYR A 665 -1.71 26.34 17.95
N TYR A 666 -1.81 25.24 18.69
CA TYR A 666 -2.98 24.92 19.48
C TYR A 666 -3.24 25.94 20.60
N GLU A 667 -2.22 26.32 21.36
CA GLU A 667 -2.39 27.31 22.44
C GLU A 667 -2.95 28.62 21.87
N LYS A 668 -2.40 29.08 20.74
CA LYS A 668 -2.93 30.25 20.01
C LYS A 668 -4.36 30.03 19.54
N TYR A 669 -4.68 28.85 18.98
CA TYR A 669 -6.03 28.53 18.52
C TYR A 669 -7.06 28.52 19.66
N GLN A 670 -6.71 27.97 20.83
CA GLN A 670 -7.59 27.96 22.01
C GLN A 670 -7.88 29.36 22.52
N VAL A 671 -6.89 30.25 22.51
CA VAL A 671 -7.06 31.66 22.89
C VAL A 671 -7.99 32.38 21.89
N MET A 672 -7.85 32.10 20.60
CA MET A 672 -8.70 32.71 19.56
C MET A 672 -10.11 32.13 19.47
N ASN A 673 -10.31 30.88 19.89
CA ASN A 673 -11.58 30.18 19.87
C ASN A 673 -11.83 29.49 21.23
N PRO A 674 -12.16 30.26 22.28
CA PRO A 674 -12.46 29.68 23.58
C PRO A 674 -13.64 28.71 23.43
N ALA A 675 -13.53 27.53 24.02
CA ALA A 675 -14.65 26.60 24.09
C ALA A 675 -15.83 27.32 24.77
N PRO A 676 -17.08 27.10 24.33
CA PRO A 676 -18.23 27.64 25.03
C PRO A 676 -18.15 27.17 26.49
N THR A 677 -18.10 28.13 27.41
CA THR A 677 -18.23 27.85 28.84
C THR A 677 -19.56 27.14 29.04
N THR A 678 -19.47 25.85 29.38
CA THR A 678 -20.59 24.99 29.78
C THR A 678 -21.35 25.57 30.95
#